data_AF-A0A1D3RMF8-F1
#
_entry.id   AF-A0A1D3RMF8-F1
#
_cell.length_a   1.000
_cell.length_b   1.000
_cell.length_c   1.000
_cell.angle_alpha   90.00
_cell.angle_beta   90.00
_cell.angle_gamma   90.00
#
_symmetry.space_group_name_H-M   'P 1'
#
loop_
_entity.id
_entity.type
_entity.pdbx_description
1 polymer ?
#
loop_
_entity_poly.entity_id
_entity_poly.type
_entity_poly.pdbx_seq_one_letter_code
_entity_poly.pdbx_strand_id
1 'polypeptide(L)'
;MYSENQGYLIGLLIGDGTLKEDKAVLSVWKSTQAVNANSGTVNAGINAIMDKALNASREFTTRSDFTGWSEIAGRNEHRLSFAGLKHFAEELGMSAGNKSITPSIESASSDFYKGFLQGFFDADGSIQGTQEKGVSVRLAQSDLARLEAVQRMLLRLGIKPSIYRNRRPAGIKQLPNGKGGHADYQIKAQHELVISGENLVNFQELINFTDTNKALKLKSALSSYKRSLNRERFTAIVEAITPDGIEDVFDIQVPGINTFDANGLHAHNCGEQPLPPYGSCLLGSINLTRFIQDPFTENAAFNWDAYRKTIRIFTRMLDNVVEINGLPLEKQREEITSKRRHGMGYLGLGSTLTMLGMQYGDDASLGFTSEVTKVLAVEGWKEALELAKEKGTAPALEKMYGVTGRMLHKRPEMVTDGYKIGDKVAGKVLHAKYSRYMQKIAEAEPELIAALIEQGARFTHHSSIAPTGTISLSLANNASNGIEPSFAHHYARNVIREGKKSKEKVDVFSFELLAYRELINKKAMPYSEAKDEQLPGYFITADAITPKQHVDVQAAAQVWIDSSISKTANVPTDYPYEDFKSIYQYAYDKGLKGCTTFRFNPEVFQGVLVKESDLENTTYQFTLEDGHVLEVKGNQQIEYDGEMHSAANLFDALKEGYYGKF
;
A
#
# COMPACT_ATOMS: atom_id res chain seq x y z
N MET A 1 19.18 -1.40 14.62
CA MET A 1 17.76 -1.07 14.84
C MET A 1 17.60 -0.75 16.31
N TYR A 2 16.99 0.39 16.65
CA TYR A 2 16.94 0.86 18.05
C TYR A 2 15.93 0.06 18.90
N SER A 3 16.20 -0.06 20.19
CA SER A 3 15.40 -0.83 21.15
C SER A 3 14.22 -0.03 21.72
N GLU A 4 13.26 -0.73 22.34
CA GLU A 4 12.18 -0.11 23.10
C GLU A 4 12.71 0.73 24.29
N ASN A 5 13.76 0.25 24.97
CA ASN A 5 14.37 0.95 26.10
C ASN A 5 15.02 2.27 25.67
N GLN A 6 15.71 2.26 24.53
CA GLN A 6 16.27 3.47 23.92
C GLN A 6 15.17 4.47 23.58
N GLY A 7 14.06 4.00 23.01
CA GLY A 7 12.87 4.81 22.76
C GLY A 7 12.32 5.44 24.03
N TYR A 8 12.12 4.64 25.08
CA TYR A 8 11.55 5.07 26.36
C TYR A 8 12.34 6.23 27.00
N LEU A 9 13.67 6.14 26.99
CA LEU A 9 14.53 7.20 27.52
C LEU A 9 14.46 8.49 26.70
N ILE A 10 14.38 8.39 25.37
CA ILE A 10 14.19 9.56 24.49
C ILE A 10 12.81 10.19 24.70
N GLY A 11 11.76 9.38 24.88
CA GLY A 11 10.42 9.86 25.22
C GLY A 11 10.39 10.69 26.51
N LEU A 12 11.01 10.17 27.59
CA LEU A 12 11.18 10.91 28.85
C LEU A 12 12.04 12.18 28.66
N LEU A 13 13.08 12.11 27.83
CA LEU A 13 13.95 13.26 27.56
C LEU A 13 13.20 14.39 26.86
N ILE A 14 12.36 14.08 25.87
CA ILE A 14 11.59 15.08 25.12
C ILE A 14 10.49 15.71 25.99
N GLY A 15 9.80 14.91 26.81
CA GLY A 15 8.80 15.38 27.78
C GLY A 15 9.42 16.25 28.87
N ASP A 16 9.75 15.64 30.01
CA ASP A 16 10.20 16.36 31.22
C ASP A 16 11.73 16.55 31.32
N GLY A 17 12.50 15.89 30.44
CA GLY A 17 13.96 15.94 30.50
C GLY A 17 14.58 17.24 29.98
N THR A 18 15.89 17.35 30.08
CA THR A 18 16.70 18.46 29.56
C THR A 18 17.95 17.92 28.90
N LEU A 19 18.22 18.34 27.66
CA LEU A 19 19.47 18.06 26.96
C LEU A 19 20.43 19.23 27.19
N LYS A 20 21.54 18.98 27.89
CA LYS A 20 22.60 19.95 28.16
C LYS A 20 23.84 19.63 27.32
N GLU A 21 24.77 20.58 27.26
CA GLU A 21 26.06 20.43 26.56
C GLU A 21 26.86 19.20 27.01
N ASP A 22 26.87 18.90 28.31
CA ASP A 22 27.68 17.83 28.90
C ASP A 22 26.92 16.51 29.11
N LYS A 23 25.58 16.54 29.19
CA LYS A 23 24.75 15.37 29.51
C LYS A 23 23.26 15.56 29.21
N ALA A 24 22.55 14.44 29.13
CA ALA A 24 21.10 14.41 29.17
C ALA A 24 20.64 14.23 30.62
N VAL A 25 19.57 14.92 31.00
CA VAL A 25 18.96 14.88 32.32
C VAL A 25 17.51 14.45 32.17
N LEU A 26 17.14 13.32 32.75
CA LEU A 26 15.75 12.92 32.91
C LEU A 26 15.24 13.39 34.27
N SER A 27 14.03 13.92 34.32
CA SER A 27 13.44 14.48 35.53
C SER A 27 12.10 13.81 35.82
N VAL A 28 11.84 13.45 37.08
CA VAL A 28 10.54 12.95 37.54
C VAL A 28 10.16 13.67 38.83
N TRP A 29 8.90 14.09 38.93
CA TRP A 29 8.41 14.96 40.01
C TRP A 29 7.52 14.20 40.99
N LYS A 30 7.80 14.29 42.31
CA LYS A 30 6.94 13.79 43.39
C LYS A 30 5.60 14.53 43.39
N SER A 31 4.50 13.78 43.44
CA SER A 31 3.16 14.34 43.60
C SER A 31 3.02 15.00 44.97
N THR A 32 2.38 16.18 45.01
CA THR A 32 2.12 16.90 46.27
C THR A 32 1.13 16.10 47.11
N GLN A 33 1.49 15.81 48.37
CA GLN A 33 0.64 15.06 49.29
C GLN A 33 -0.73 15.76 49.44
N ALA A 34 -1.81 15.06 49.07
CA ALA A 34 -3.14 15.40 49.57
C ALA A 34 -3.19 15.02 51.06
N VAL A 35 -3.72 15.91 51.91
CA VAL A 35 -3.66 15.87 53.39
C VAL A 35 -4.21 14.58 54.02
N ASN A 36 -4.82 13.66 53.26
CA ASN A 36 -5.42 12.41 53.74
C ASN A 36 -5.04 11.13 52.92
N ALA A 37 -3.95 11.12 52.15
CA ALA A 37 -3.57 9.94 51.35
C ALA A 37 -2.50 9.06 52.03
N ASN A 38 -2.70 7.73 52.05
CA ASN A 38 -1.72 6.76 52.55
C ASN A 38 -0.40 6.87 51.78
N SER A 39 0.70 7.08 52.50
CA SER A 39 2.04 7.46 51.99
C SER A 39 2.65 6.49 50.97
N GLY A 40 2.23 5.23 50.93
CA GLY A 40 2.81 4.19 50.08
C GLY A 40 2.28 4.12 48.63
N THR A 41 1.07 4.60 48.34
CA THR A 41 0.45 4.46 47.00
C THR A 41 0.74 5.63 46.07
N VAL A 42 0.94 6.83 46.63
CA VAL A 42 1.10 8.09 45.87
C VAL A 42 2.39 8.14 45.04
N ASN A 43 3.46 7.46 45.50
CA ASN A 43 4.75 7.40 44.80
C ASN A 43 4.98 6.13 43.97
N ALA A 44 4.04 5.16 43.97
CA ALA A 44 4.22 3.90 43.27
C ALA A 44 4.34 4.08 41.74
N GLY A 45 3.65 5.08 41.17
CA GLY A 45 3.75 5.41 39.74
C GLY A 45 5.12 5.98 39.37
N ILE A 46 5.62 6.90 40.18
CA ILE A 46 6.94 7.53 40.00
C ILE A 46 8.06 6.52 40.16
N ASN A 47 7.99 5.67 41.19
CA ASN A 47 8.96 4.61 41.40
C ASN A 47 9.04 3.67 40.19
N ALA A 48 7.89 3.31 39.59
CA ALA A 48 7.87 2.48 38.39
C ALA A 48 8.55 3.15 37.18
N ILE A 49 8.32 4.45 36.95
CA ILE A 49 9.04 5.23 35.92
C ILE A 49 10.55 5.21 36.21
N MET A 50 10.93 5.49 37.46
CA MET A 50 12.33 5.53 37.89
C MET A 50 13.03 4.18 37.69
N ASP A 51 12.39 3.08 38.07
CA ASP A 51 12.92 1.72 37.91
C ASP A 51 13.08 1.35 36.44
N LYS A 52 12.06 1.62 35.60
CA LYS A 52 12.14 1.33 34.16
C LYS A 52 13.25 2.15 33.49
N ALA A 53 13.32 3.45 33.77
CA ALA A 53 14.36 4.33 33.22
C ALA A 53 15.76 3.94 33.70
N LEU A 54 15.92 3.55 34.96
CA LEU A 54 17.19 3.07 35.49
C LEU A 54 17.61 1.76 34.80
N ASN A 55 16.69 0.83 34.61
CA ASN A 55 16.96 -0.41 33.88
C ASN A 55 17.30 -0.15 32.41
N ALA A 56 16.54 0.70 31.73
CA ALA A 56 16.82 1.09 30.33
C ALA A 56 18.18 1.79 30.18
N SER A 57 18.60 2.57 31.19
CA SER A 57 19.90 3.28 31.17
C SER A 57 21.10 2.34 31.12
N ARG A 58 20.94 1.07 31.53
CA ARG A 58 22.01 0.06 31.49
C ARG A 58 22.47 -0.27 30.08
N GLU A 59 21.66 0.00 29.05
CA GLU A 59 22.08 -0.12 27.65
C GLU A 59 23.13 0.93 27.25
N PHE A 60 23.27 2.02 28.03
CA PHE A 60 24.16 3.13 27.74
C PHE A 60 25.32 3.27 28.73
N THR A 61 25.25 2.64 29.90
CA THR A 61 26.30 2.72 30.92
C THR A 61 26.58 1.37 31.57
N THR A 62 27.84 0.95 31.49
CA THR A 62 28.40 -0.20 32.21
C THR A 62 29.30 0.22 33.38
N ARG A 63 29.38 1.53 33.66
CA ARG A 63 30.24 2.10 34.69
C ARG A 63 29.77 1.70 36.09
N SER A 64 30.71 1.22 36.90
CA SER A 64 30.48 0.82 38.30
C SER A 64 30.17 1.99 39.25
N ASP A 65 30.49 3.22 38.85
CA ASP A 65 30.26 4.44 39.64
C ASP A 65 29.00 5.23 39.21
N PHE A 66 28.14 4.63 38.37
CA PHE A 66 26.85 5.22 38.02
C PHE A 66 25.90 5.18 39.22
N THR A 67 25.67 6.33 39.84
CA THR A 67 24.90 6.46 41.09
C THR A 67 23.38 6.41 40.90
N GLY A 68 22.89 6.35 39.66
CA GLY A 68 21.46 6.29 39.36
C GLY A 68 20.73 7.61 39.67
N TRP A 69 19.54 7.50 40.26
CA TRP A 69 18.67 8.65 40.55
C TRP A 69 19.18 9.47 41.73
N SER A 70 19.19 10.80 41.57
CA SER A 70 19.53 11.76 42.62
C SER A 70 18.33 12.63 42.98
N GLU A 71 17.99 12.74 44.27
CA GLU A 71 16.95 13.67 44.74
C GLU A 71 17.48 15.11 44.80
N ILE A 72 16.71 16.06 44.29
CA ILE A 72 17.04 17.48 44.31
C ILE A 72 16.37 18.15 45.50
N ALA A 73 17.19 18.56 46.47
CA ALA A 73 16.74 19.21 47.69
C ALA A 73 15.86 20.43 47.38
N GLY A 74 14.67 20.47 48.00
CA GLY A 74 13.72 21.58 47.88
C GLY A 74 12.92 21.64 46.57
N ARG A 75 13.06 20.66 45.66
CA ARG A 75 12.35 20.66 44.35
C ARG A 75 11.37 19.51 44.13
N ASN A 76 11.19 18.58 45.07
CA ASN A 76 10.34 17.39 44.86
C ASN A 76 10.66 16.67 43.54
N GLU A 77 11.93 16.66 43.13
CA GLU A 77 12.39 16.25 41.81
C GLU A 77 13.47 15.18 41.98
N HIS A 78 13.38 14.09 41.22
CA HIS A 78 14.48 13.15 41.03
C HIS A 78 15.07 13.34 39.65
N ARG A 79 16.40 13.25 39.56
CA ARG A 79 17.14 13.36 38.30
C ARG A 79 18.00 12.13 38.04
N LEU A 80 17.94 11.66 36.80
CA LEU A 80 18.89 10.68 36.25
C LEU A 80 19.70 11.40 35.17
N SER A 81 21.02 11.32 35.21
CA SER A 81 21.85 12.05 34.24
C SER A 81 23.04 11.22 33.78
N PHE A 82 23.23 11.13 32.47
CA PHE A 82 24.34 10.39 31.88
C PHE A 82 24.65 10.87 30.46
N ALA A 83 25.94 10.81 30.09
CA ALA A 83 26.43 11.28 28.80
C ALA A 83 26.02 10.36 27.64
N GLY A 84 25.85 9.05 27.90
CA GLY A 84 25.45 8.09 26.86
C GLY A 84 24.13 8.43 26.18
N LEU A 85 23.11 8.85 26.95
CA LEU A 85 21.83 9.31 26.37
C LEU A 85 21.97 10.61 25.59
N LYS A 86 22.89 11.50 25.97
CA LYS A 86 23.18 12.73 25.21
C LYS A 86 23.76 12.40 23.85
N HIS A 87 24.76 11.52 23.79
CA HIS A 87 25.36 11.08 22.53
C HIS A 87 24.32 10.44 21.61
N PHE A 88 23.47 9.58 22.17
CA PHE A 88 22.40 8.95 21.42
C PHE A 88 21.33 9.95 20.93
N ALA A 89 20.98 10.96 21.74
CA ALA A 89 20.10 12.03 21.31
C ALA A 89 20.72 12.84 20.15
N GLU A 90 22.03 13.07 20.15
CA GLU A 90 22.75 13.73 19.05
C GLU A 90 22.79 12.88 17.78
N GLU A 91 22.99 11.55 17.89
CA GLU A 91 22.87 10.61 16.76
C GLU A 91 21.48 10.66 16.12
N LEU A 92 20.45 10.89 16.95
CA LEU A 92 19.08 11.09 16.51
C LEU A 92 18.82 12.52 15.98
N GLY A 93 19.84 13.39 15.93
CA GLY A 93 19.75 14.75 15.39
C GLY A 93 19.21 15.80 16.36
N MET A 94 19.16 15.52 17.66
CA MET A 94 18.79 16.49 18.70
C MET A 94 20.00 17.32 19.15
N SER A 95 19.77 18.49 19.72
CA SER A 95 20.84 19.33 20.30
C SER A 95 20.39 20.08 21.54
N ALA A 96 21.32 20.64 22.30
CA ALA A 96 20.99 21.45 23.48
C ALA A 96 20.07 22.62 23.08
N GLY A 97 18.93 22.74 23.76
CA GLY A 97 17.88 23.71 23.42
C GLY A 97 16.93 23.30 22.29
N ASN A 98 17.26 22.26 21.49
CA ASN A 98 16.37 21.70 20.47
C ASN A 98 16.14 20.19 20.68
N LYS A 99 15.03 19.86 21.33
CA LYS A 99 14.56 18.48 21.56
C LYS A 99 13.41 18.10 20.63
N SER A 100 13.45 18.53 19.37
CA SER A 100 12.41 18.17 18.38
C SER A 100 12.37 16.67 18.11
N ILE A 101 11.21 16.15 17.73
CA ILE A 101 11.12 14.82 17.11
C ILE A 101 11.65 14.97 15.69
N THR A 102 12.78 14.32 15.40
CA THR A 102 13.51 14.48 14.14
C THR A 102 13.07 13.45 13.10
N PRO A 103 13.39 13.65 11.80
CA PRO A 103 13.20 12.62 10.77
C PRO A 103 13.87 11.29 11.12
N SER A 104 15.05 11.32 11.76
CA SER A 104 15.75 10.11 12.23
C SER A 104 14.89 9.32 13.23
N ILE A 105 14.30 10.03 14.22
CA ILE A 105 13.35 9.42 15.16
C ILE A 105 12.11 8.88 14.45
N GLU A 106 11.57 9.61 13.47
CA GLU A 106 10.43 9.18 12.66
C GLU A 106 10.75 8.06 11.65
N SER A 107 12.01 7.63 11.55
CA SER A 107 12.41 6.47 10.73
C SER A 107 12.72 5.22 11.57
N ALA A 108 12.63 5.33 12.90
CA ALA A 108 12.95 4.25 13.83
C ALA A 108 11.90 3.11 13.83
N SER A 109 12.26 1.99 14.47
CA SER A 109 11.45 0.77 14.53
C SER A 109 10.17 0.93 15.35
N SER A 110 9.19 0.04 15.12
CA SER A 110 7.97 -0.01 15.94
C SER A 110 8.25 -0.25 17.42
N ASP A 111 9.31 -0.99 17.77
CA ASP A 111 9.69 -1.20 19.18
C ASP A 111 10.22 0.09 19.81
N PHE A 112 11.07 0.84 19.08
CA PHE A 112 11.49 2.17 19.51
C PHE A 112 10.29 3.09 19.72
N TYR A 113 9.29 3.04 18.83
CA TYR A 113 8.09 3.87 18.93
C TYR A 113 7.25 3.55 20.16
N LYS A 114 7.02 2.26 20.47
CA LYS A 114 6.28 1.86 21.68
C LYS A 114 6.94 2.44 22.92
N GLY A 115 8.26 2.29 23.03
CA GLY A 115 9.04 2.85 24.13
C GLY A 115 8.95 4.37 24.18
N PHE A 116 9.24 5.04 23.06
CA PHE A 116 9.18 6.49 22.93
C PHE A 116 7.84 7.07 23.36
N LEU A 117 6.76 6.53 22.80
CA LEU A 117 5.39 6.96 23.14
C LEU A 117 5.11 6.70 24.61
N GLN A 118 5.45 5.53 25.15
CA GLN A 118 5.23 5.23 26.55
C GLN A 118 5.95 6.22 27.47
N GLY A 119 7.25 6.48 27.25
CA GLY A 119 8.01 7.45 28.04
C GLY A 119 7.47 8.87 27.91
N PHE A 120 7.05 9.26 26.71
CA PHE A 120 6.50 10.60 26.46
C PHE A 120 5.10 10.79 27.10
N PHE A 121 4.24 9.77 27.05
CA PHE A 121 2.94 9.77 27.74
C PHE A 121 3.08 9.62 29.26
N ASP A 122 4.12 8.94 29.76
CA ASP A 122 4.44 8.91 31.19
C ASP A 122 4.82 10.30 31.71
N ALA A 123 5.58 11.09 30.95
CA ALA A 123 5.87 12.49 31.27
C ALA A 123 4.61 13.38 31.15
N ASP A 124 4.11 13.54 29.91
CA ASP A 124 3.15 14.61 29.59
C ASP A 124 1.70 14.12 29.40
N GLY A 125 1.49 12.80 29.35
CA GLY A 125 0.19 12.19 29.10
C GLY A 125 -0.73 12.17 30.30
N SER A 126 -2.04 12.23 30.05
CA SER A 126 -3.07 12.19 31.09
C SER A 126 -4.29 11.35 30.67
N ILE A 127 -4.95 10.73 31.64
CA ILE A 127 -6.26 10.10 31.46
C ILE A 127 -7.33 11.06 31.95
N GLN A 128 -8.24 11.43 31.06
CA GLN A 128 -9.32 12.38 31.31
C GLN A 128 -10.69 11.82 30.94
N GLY A 129 -11.73 12.41 31.51
CA GLY A 129 -13.12 12.08 31.23
C GLY A 129 -13.74 11.10 32.22
N THR A 130 -15.03 10.83 32.02
CA THR A 130 -15.87 9.91 32.81
C THR A 130 -16.65 9.02 31.85
N GLN A 131 -17.32 7.99 32.36
CA GLN A 131 -18.17 7.13 31.52
C GLN A 131 -19.28 7.92 30.81
N GLU A 132 -19.81 8.97 31.44
CA GLU A 132 -20.85 9.83 30.85
C GLU A 132 -20.31 10.74 29.74
N LYS A 133 -19.09 11.28 29.91
CA LYS A 133 -18.48 12.25 28.98
C LYS A 133 -17.51 11.63 27.98
N GLY A 134 -17.30 10.31 28.08
CA GLY A 134 -16.26 9.58 27.35
C GLY A 134 -14.89 9.69 28.03
N VAL A 135 -14.18 8.56 28.07
CA VAL A 135 -12.80 8.46 28.56
C VAL A 135 -11.83 8.75 27.40
N SER A 136 -10.72 9.42 27.69
CA SER A 136 -9.66 9.68 26.70
C SER A 136 -8.27 9.69 27.34
N VAL A 137 -7.27 9.25 26.56
CA VAL A 137 -5.86 9.53 26.84
C VAL A 137 -5.49 10.78 26.05
N ARG A 138 -4.88 11.76 26.72
CA ARG A 138 -4.59 13.07 26.14
C ARG A 138 -3.15 13.48 26.36
N LEU A 139 -2.62 14.20 25.39
CA LEU A 139 -1.33 14.84 25.41
C LEU A 139 -1.51 16.31 25.03
N ALA A 140 -1.22 17.22 25.95
CA ALA A 140 -1.29 18.65 25.71
C ALA A 140 0.10 19.21 25.43
N GLN A 141 0.27 19.94 24.33
CA GLN A 141 1.55 20.56 23.96
C GLN A 141 1.31 21.94 23.32
N SER A 142 2.30 22.82 23.46
CA SER A 142 2.34 24.08 22.70
C SER A 142 2.96 23.94 21.31
N ASP A 143 3.70 22.85 21.09
CA ASP A 143 4.35 22.54 19.83
C ASP A 143 3.44 21.61 19.01
N LEU A 144 2.81 22.17 17.97
CA LEU A 144 1.91 21.42 17.10
C LEU A 144 2.65 20.38 16.26
N ALA A 145 3.86 20.70 15.76
CA ALA A 145 4.65 19.78 14.95
C ALA A 145 5.00 18.51 15.74
N ARG A 146 5.26 18.67 17.04
CA ARG A 146 5.47 17.53 17.96
C ARG A 146 4.23 16.65 18.08
N LEU A 147 3.03 17.24 18.19
CA LEU A 147 1.79 16.45 18.22
C LEU A 147 1.53 15.73 16.90
N GLU A 148 1.84 16.38 15.77
CA GLU A 148 1.69 15.79 14.43
C GLU A 148 2.65 14.61 14.23
N ALA A 149 3.90 14.73 14.68
CA ALA A 149 4.85 13.61 14.70
C ALA A 149 4.37 12.46 15.58
N VAL A 150 3.90 12.74 16.80
CA VAL A 150 3.32 11.71 17.69
C VAL A 150 2.08 11.07 17.08
N GLN A 151 1.24 11.84 16.37
CA GLN A 151 0.09 11.31 15.65
C GLN A 151 0.54 10.32 14.56
N ARG A 152 1.55 10.65 13.76
CA ARG A 152 2.10 9.71 12.75
C ARG A 152 2.67 8.44 13.39
N MET A 153 3.39 8.57 14.51
CA MET A 153 3.91 7.42 15.25
C MET A 153 2.79 6.51 15.78
N LEU A 154 1.71 7.08 16.32
CA LEU A 154 0.55 6.33 16.79
C LEU A 154 -0.19 5.65 15.62
N LEU A 155 -0.34 6.34 14.49
CA LEU A 155 -0.99 5.80 13.29
C LEU A 155 -0.25 4.56 12.76
N ARG A 156 1.09 4.59 12.74
CA ARG A 156 1.93 3.42 12.39
C ARG A 156 1.74 2.22 13.32
N LEU A 157 1.26 2.44 14.55
CA LEU A 157 0.89 1.38 15.49
C LEU A 157 -0.61 1.01 15.43
N GLY A 158 -1.37 1.55 14.46
CA GLY A 158 -2.81 1.30 14.33
C GLY A 158 -3.67 2.01 15.38
N ILE A 159 -3.16 3.10 15.97
CA ILE A 159 -3.86 3.94 16.93
C ILE A 159 -4.12 5.29 16.26
N LYS A 160 -5.38 5.65 16.00
CA LYS A 160 -5.73 6.92 15.37
C LYS A 160 -6.11 7.96 16.41
N PRO A 161 -5.24 8.95 16.71
CA PRO A 161 -5.60 10.07 17.56
C PRO A 161 -6.19 11.24 16.76
N SER A 162 -6.89 12.14 17.46
CA SER A 162 -7.33 13.43 16.93
C SER A 162 -6.53 14.57 17.54
N ILE A 163 -6.08 15.54 16.73
CA ILE A 163 -5.44 16.77 17.23
C ILE A 163 -6.47 17.89 17.23
N TYR A 164 -6.72 18.46 18.41
CA TYR A 164 -7.54 19.65 18.61
C TYR A 164 -6.62 20.86 18.74
N ARG A 165 -6.64 21.74 17.74
CA ARG A 165 -5.80 22.94 17.71
C ARG A 165 -6.40 24.05 18.59
N ASN A 166 -5.54 24.87 19.20
CA ASN A 166 -5.93 26.08 19.96
C ASN A 166 -6.97 25.82 21.07
N ARG A 167 -6.86 24.69 21.78
CA ARG A 167 -7.72 24.35 22.93
C ARG A 167 -7.63 25.39 24.05
N ARG A 168 -6.45 25.99 24.22
CA ARG A 168 -6.27 27.20 25.05
C ARG A 168 -5.50 28.24 24.22
N PRO A 169 -6.00 29.47 24.10
CA PRO A 169 -5.33 30.50 23.32
C PRO A 169 -4.03 30.96 23.98
N ALA A 170 -3.14 31.54 23.19
CA ALA A 170 -1.98 32.25 23.69
C ALA A 170 -2.42 33.48 24.51
N GLY A 171 -1.61 33.90 25.48
CA GLY A 171 -1.94 35.04 26.33
C GLY A 171 -0.91 35.28 27.44
N ILE A 172 -1.23 36.19 28.36
CA ILE A 172 -0.43 36.42 29.57
C ILE A 172 -1.11 35.69 30.73
N LYS A 173 -0.32 34.92 31.48
CA LYS A 173 -0.81 34.22 32.66
C LYS A 173 0.17 34.36 33.81
N GLN A 174 -0.35 34.61 35.01
CA GLN A 174 0.43 34.53 36.24
C GLN A 174 0.80 33.06 36.50
N LEU A 175 2.10 32.76 36.49
CA LEU A 175 2.64 31.43 36.83
C LEU A 175 3.68 31.56 37.96
N PRO A 176 3.93 30.47 38.72
CA PRO A 176 4.96 30.48 39.75
C PRO A 176 6.34 30.83 39.17
N ASN A 177 7.05 31.77 39.80
CA ASN A 177 8.34 32.28 39.31
C ASN A 177 9.55 31.43 39.73
N GLY A 178 9.31 30.25 40.33
CA GLY A 178 10.37 29.37 40.84
C GLY A 178 11.13 29.89 42.07
N LYS A 179 10.73 31.04 42.63
CA LYS A 179 11.29 31.67 43.84
C LYS A 179 10.23 31.87 44.94
N GLY A 180 9.11 31.15 44.87
CA GLY A 180 8.01 31.23 45.85
C GLY A 180 6.99 32.35 45.61
N GLY A 181 7.07 33.07 44.49
CA GLY A 181 6.08 34.08 44.07
C GLY A 181 5.44 33.75 42.71
N HIS A 182 4.62 34.67 42.18
CA HIS A 182 4.04 34.57 40.84
C HIS A 182 4.56 35.70 39.95
N ALA A 183 4.71 35.44 38.66
CA ALA A 183 5.05 36.45 37.66
C ALA A 183 4.21 36.24 36.40
N ASP A 184 4.05 37.31 35.61
CA ASP A 184 3.36 37.24 34.33
C ASP A 184 4.27 36.61 33.28
N TYR A 185 3.81 35.51 32.68
CA TYR A 185 4.48 34.83 31.58
C TYR A 185 3.61 34.87 30.33
N GLN A 186 4.23 35.16 29.19
CA GLN A 186 3.60 34.90 27.90
C GLN A 186 3.53 33.39 27.67
N ILE A 187 2.31 32.87 27.57
CA ILE A 187 2.04 31.47 27.27
C ILE A 187 1.66 31.34 25.80
N LYS A 188 2.23 30.34 25.13
CA LYS A 188 1.84 29.94 23.77
C LYS A 188 0.47 29.25 23.77
N ALA A 189 -0.16 29.19 22.61
CA ALA A 189 -1.37 28.39 22.42
C ALA A 189 -1.10 26.92 22.79
N GLN A 190 -2.11 26.24 23.31
CA GLN A 190 -2.04 24.83 23.65
C GLN A 190 -2.96 24.03 22.75
N HIS A 191 -2.42 22.95 22.21
CA HIS A 191 -3.07 21.97 21.37
C HIS A 191 -3.20 20.67 22.16
N GLU A 192 -4.21 19.85 21.85
CA GLU A 192 -4.39 18.55 22.50
C GLU A 192 -4.48 17.44 21.46
N LEU A 193 -3.61 16.43 21.60
CA LEU A 193 -3.79 15.15 20.96
C LEU A 193 -4.63 14.25 21.86
N VAL A 194 -5.66 13.62 21.30
CA VAL A 194 -6.67 12.85 22.03
C VAL A 194 -6.86 11.48 21.40
N ILE A 195 -6.68 10.44 22.22
CA ILE A 195 -6.98 9.04 21.90
C ILE A 195 -8.29 8.68 22.60
N SER A 196 -9.23 8.10 21.86
CA SER A 196 -10.57 7.75 22.37
C SER A 196 -11.15 6.55 21.62
N GLY A 197 -12.29 6.03 22.09
CA GLY A 197 -12.95 4.88 21.48
C GLY A 197 -12.09 3.61 21.57
N GLU A 198 -12.20 2.72 20.57
CA GLU A 198 -11.44 1.46 20.55
C GLU A 198 -9.91 1.65 20.57
N ASN A 199 -9.42 2.81 20.11
CA ASN A 199 -7.99 3.14 20.12
C ASN A 199 -7.40 3.15 21.54
N LEU A 200 -8.22 3.32 22.58
CA LEU A 200 -7.76 3.22 23.98
C LEU A 200 -7.33 1.79 24.35
N VAL A 201 -7.98 0.78 23.78
CA VAL A 201 -7.61 -0.63 23.99
C VAL A 201 -6.27 -0.90 23.31
N ASN A 202 -6.13 -0.50 22.05
CA ASN A 202 -4.86 -0.61 21.32
C ASN A 202 -3.73 0.15 22.02
N PHE A 203 -4.00 1.35 22.54
CA PHE A 203 -3.04 2.10 23.34
C PHE A 203 -2.64 1.35 24.61
N GLN A 204 -3.59 0.77 25.35
CA GLN A 204 -3.30 -0.01 26.55
C GLN A 204 -2.49 -1.27 26.24
N GLU A 205 -2.76 -1.95 25.12
CA GLU A 205 -2.09 -3.20 24.76
C GLU A 205 -0.68 -2.97 24.22
N LEU A 206 -0.48 -1.92 23.42
CA LEU A 206 0.78 -1.71 22.69
C LEU A 206 1.75 -0.74 23.40
N ILE A 207 1.24 0.23 24.16
CA ILE A 207 2.03 1.33 24.73
C ILE A 207 1.87 1.36 26.26
N ASN A 208 0.63 1.56 26.73
CA ASN A 208 0.27 1.73 28.14
C ASN A 208 1.09 2.82 28.87
N PHE A 209 0.96 2.90 30.20
CA PHE A 209 1.78 3.73 31.07
C PHE A 209 2.69 2.86 31.94
N THR A 210 3.91 3.33 32.18
CA THR A 210 4.76 2.78 33.26
C THR A 210 4.32 3.34 34.60
N ASP A 211 3.82 4.58 34.63
CA ASP A 211 3.17 5.14 35.82
C ASP A 211 1.98 4.26 36.21
N THR A 212 2.15 3.50 37.29
CA THR A 212 1.16 2.55 37.79
C THR A 212 -0.17 3.21 38.15
N ASN A 213 -0.17 4.47 38.59
CA ASN A 213 -1.40 5.22 38.86
C ASN A 213 -2.15 5.53 37.55
N LYS A 214 -1.43 5.98 36.51
CA LYS A 214 -2.01 6.22 35.18
C LYS A 214 -2.51 4.91 34.54
N ALA A 215 -1.72 3.85 34.60
CA ALA A 215 -2.06 2.53 34.07
C ALA A 215 -3.31 1.94 34.74
N LEU A 216 -3.38 2.00 36.08
CA LEU A 216 -4.55 1.54 36.83
C LEU A 216 -5.79 2.38 36.54
N LYS A 217 -5.63 3.70 36.39
CA LYS A 217 -6.73 4.60 36.02
C LYS A 217 -7.28 4.26 34.63
N LEU A 218 -6.42 4.04 33.64
CA LEU A 218 -6.83 3.63 32.30
C LEU A 218 -7.53 2.26 32.34
N LYS A 219 -6.93 1.28 33.02
CA LYS A 219 -7.49 -0.07 33.16
C LYS A 219 -8.87 -0.05 33.80
N SER A 220 -9.04 0.70 34.89
CA SER A 220 -10.32 0.84 35.60
C SER A 220 -11.36 1.55 34.74
N ALA A 221 -10.93 2.56 33.96
CA ALA A 221 -11.82 3.26 33.05
C ALA A 221 -12.30 2.36 31.90
N LEU A 222 -11.42 1.50 31.36
CA LEU A 222 -11.78 0.54 30.31
C LEU A 222 -12.67 -0.59 30.83
N SER A 223 -12.38 -1.15 32.00
CA SER A 223 -13.19 -2.23 32.59
C SER A 223 -14.59 -1.78 33.01
N SER A 224 -14.80 -0.47 33.16
CA SER A 224 -16.11 0.11 33.53
C SER A 224 -17.07 0.29 32.36
N TYR A 225 -16.63 0.07 31.11
CA TYR A 225 -17.52 0.17 29.95
C TYR A 225 -18.49 -1.01 29.89
N LYS A 226 -19.80 -0.70 29.90
CA LYS A 226 -20.87 -1.71 29.75
C LYS A 226 -21.17 -2.09 28.30
N ARG A 227 -20.75 -1.26 27.35
CA ARG A 227 -20.93 -1.44 25.90
C ARG A 227 -19.57 -1.47 25.23
N SER A 228 -19.49 -2.11 24.06
CA SER A 228 -18.30 -2.04 23.23
C SER A 228 -17.97 -0.58 22.89
N LEU A 229 -16.69 -0.23 22.94
CA LEU A 229 -16.20 1.09 22.53
C LEU A 229 -16.52 1.34 21.06
N ASN A 230 -16.73 2.60 20.72
CA ASN A 230 -16.97 2.99 19.33
C ASN A 230 -15.75 2.63 18.48
N ARG A 231 -16.02 1.93 17.39
CA ARG A 231 -15.03 1.54 16.39
C ARG A 231 -14.54 2.77 15.63
N GLU A 232 -13.25 2.85 15.41
CA GLU A 232 -12.63 3.93 14.65
C GLU A 232 -12.75 3.63 13.16
N ARG A 233 -13.13 4.66 12.40
CA ARG A 233 -13.13 4.59 10.93
C ARG A 233 -11.85 5.28 10.48
N PHE A 234 -10.91 4.52 9.91
CA PHE A 234 -9.67 5.04 9.33
C PHE A 234 -9.94 5.77 8.00
N THR A 235 -10.82 6.75 8.07
CA THR A 235 -11.26 7.61 6.97
C THR A 235 -10.90 9.04 7.31
N ALA A 236 -10.33 9.76 6.35
CA ALA A 236 -10.03 11.18 6.42
C ALA A 236 -10.46 11.83 5.11
N ILE A 237 -10.82 13.11 5.17
CA ILE A 237 -11.03 13.94 3.98
C ILE A 237 -9.69 14.58 3.66
N VAL A 238 -9.26 14.49 2.40
CA VAL A 238 -8.07 15.22 1.93
C VAL A 238 -8.37 16.70 2.02
N GLU A 239 -7.66 17.40 2.92
CA GLU A 239 -7.83 18.84 3.14
C GLU A 239 -7.09 19.65 2.07
N ALA A 240 -5.86 19.24 1.73
CA ALA A 240 -5.04 19.88 0.71
C ALA A 240 -4.06 18.86 0.12
N ILE A 241 -3.56 19.16 -1.08
CA ILE A 241 -2.43 18.47 -1.72
C ILE A 241 -1.34 19.51 -1.90
N THR A 242 -0.19 19.31 -1.25
CA THR A 242 0.95 20.22 -1.30
C THR A 242 2.13 19.55 -1.99
N PRO A 243 2.82 20.23 -2.92
CA PRO A 243 4.07 19.72 -3.49
C PRO A 243 5.11 19.46 -2.38
N ASP A 244 5.72 18.28 -2.35
CA ASP A 244 6.70 17.83 -1.33
C ASP A 244 8.08 17.55 -1.93
N GLY A 245 8.41 18.23 -3.04
CA GLY A 245 9.64 18.00 -3.79
C GLY A 245 9.52 16.89 -4.84
N ILE A 246 10.65 16.61 -5.48
CA ILE A 246 10.81 15.57 -6.50
C ILE A 246 11.98 14.70 -6.04
N GLU A 247 11.73 13.40 -5.92
CA GLU A 247 12.75 12.39 -5.61
C GLU A 247 12.68 11.28 -6.67
N ASP A 248 13.85 10.83 -7.12
CA ASP A 248 13.94 9.68 -8.03
C ASP A 248 13.55 8.41 -7.26
N VAL A 249 12.36 7.88 -7.55
CA VAL A 249 11.87 6.65 -6.92
C VAL A 249 12.04 5.46 -7.87
N PHE A 250 12.90 4.52 -7.47
CA PHE A 250 12.93 3.16 -8.02
C PHE A 250 12.20 2.26 -7.03
N ASP A 251 11.26 1.43 -7.51
CA ASP A 251 10.52 0.40 -6.74
C ASP A 251 10.55 0.61 -5.22
N ILE A 252 9.58 1.35 -4.69
CA ILE A 252 9.63 1.88 -3.32
C ILE A 252 9.67 0.72 -2.31
N GLN A 253 10.84 0.51 -1.71
CA GLN A 253 11.06 -0.54 -0.72
C GLN A 253 11.34 0.11 0.64
N VAL A 254 10.43 -0.06 1.60
CA VAL A 254 10.82 -0.01 3.02
C VAL A 254 11.67 -1.28 3.27
N PRO A 255 12.94 -1.14 3.68
CA PRO A 255 13.81 -2.27 3.95
C PRO A 255 13.17 -3.26 4.93
N GLY A 256 13.01 -4.51 4.51
CA GLY A 256 12.51 -5.60 5.35
C GLY A 256 11.01 -5.92 5.21
N ILE A 257 10.19 -5.04 4.62
CA ILE A 257 8.74 -5.32 4.38
C ILE A 257 8.32 -5.21 2.92
N ASN A 258 9.15 -4.66 2.03
CA ASN A 258 8.89 -4.55 0.59
C ASN A 258 7.56 -3.83 0.26
N THR A 259 7.28 -2.74 0.98
CA THR A 259 6.11 -1.87 0.77
C THR A 259 6.52 -0.39 0.77
N PHE A 260 5.69 0.49 0.22
CA PHE A 260 5.77 1.93 0.40
C PHE A 260 5.03 2.36 1.67
N ASP A 261 5.68 3.09 2.58
CA ASP A 261 5.03 3.78 3.70
C ASP A 261 4.48 5.14 3.24
N ALA A 262 3.19 5.19 2.89
CA ALA A 262 2.46 6.40 2.53
C ALA A 262 1.81 7.02 3.78
N ASN A 263 2.61 7.56 4.70
CA ASN A 263 2.15 8.16 5.95
C ASN A 263 1.33 7.22 6.85
N GLY A 264 1.81 5.99 7.06
CA GLY A 264 1.17 4.95 7.87
C GLY A 264 0.28 4.00 7.09
N LEU A 265 0.22 4.13 5.76
CA LEU A 265 -0.46 3.20 4.85
C LEU A 265 0.59 2.45 4.02
N HIS A 266 0.53 1.12 4.01
CA HIS A 266 1.41 0.32 3.16
C HIS A 266 0.81 0.18 1.77
N ALA A 267 1.53 0.63 0.74
CA ALA A 267 1.23 0.31 -0.66
C ALA A 267 2.18 -0.77 -1.18
N HIS A 268 1.65 -1.73 -1.95
CA HIS A 268 2.41 -2.85 -2.52
C HIS A 268 2.56 -2.67 -4.03
N ASN A 269 3.61 -3.27 -4.60
CA ASN A 269 3.76 -3.38 -6.05
C ASN A 269 2.74 -4.36 -6.64
N CYS A 270 2.14 -3.98 -7.77
CA CYS A 270 1.18 -4.76 -8.56
C CYS A 270 -0.10 -5.19 -7.77
N GLY A 271 -1.23 -4.54 -8.07
CA GLY A 271 -2.48 -4.65 -7.29
C GLY A 271 -3.33 -5.90 -7.54
N GLU A 272 -2.83 -6.91 -8.26
CA GLU A 272 -3.58 -8.09 -8.71
C GLU A 272 -3.65 -9.23 -7.68
N GLN A 273 -2.66 -9.38 -6.79
CA GLN A 273 -2.70 -10.43 -5.75
C GLN A 273 -2.41 -9.86 -4.36
N PRO A 274 -3.43 -9.70 -3.50
CA PRO A 274 -3.19 -9.49 -2.08
C PRO A 274 -2.60 -10.76 -1.46
N LEU A 275 -1.33 -10.70 -1.07
CA LEU A 275 -0.59 -11.81 -0.45
C LEU A 275 -0.54 -11.66 1.08
N PRO A 276 -0.75 -12.76 1.84
CA PRO A 276 -0.43 -12.77 3.26
C PRO A 276 1.10 -12.70 3.46
N PRO A 277 1.57 -12.48 4.71
CA PRO A 277 2.98 -12.63 5.03
C PRO A 277 3.54 -13.97 4.51
N TYR A 278 4.69 -13.91 3.84
CA TYR A 278 5.33 -15.06 3.18
C TYR A 278 4.53 -15.71 2.04
N GLY A 279 3.43 -15.11 1.58
CA GLY A 279 2.75 -15.54 0.36
C GLY A 279 3.65 -15.36 -0.86
N SER A 280 3.53 -16.27 -1.82
CA SER A 280 4.20 -16.19 -3.12
C SER A 280 3.18 -16.01 -4.24
N CYS A 281 3.56 -15.25 -5.27
CA CYS A 281 2.75 -15.05 -6.45
C CYS A 281 3.09 -16.12 -7.49
N LEU A 282 2.13 -17.00 -7.80
CA LEU A 282 2.25 -17.96 -8.89
C LEU A 282 1.29 -17.55 -10.00
N LEU A 283 1.83 -17.06 -11.11
CA LEU A 283 1.07 -16.40 -12.16
C LEU A 283 1.17 -17.13 -13.49
N GLY A 284 0.11 -16.99 -14.28
CA GLY A 284 0.05 -17.46 -15.65
C GLY A 284 -0.98 -16.67 -16.44
N SER A 285 -0.82 -16.55 -17.76
CA SER A 285 -1.79 -15.84 -18.60
C SER A 285 -2.08 -16.58 -19.90
N ILE A 286 -3.37 -16.76 -20.20
CA ILE A 286 -3.84 -17.31 -21.47
C ILE A 286 -3.86 -16.18 -22.52
N ASN A 287 -3.32 -16.44 -23.72
CA ASN A 287 -3.42 -15.49 -24.83
C ASN A 287 -4.77 -15.65 -25.54
N LEU A 288 -5.69 -14.70 -25.34
CA LEU A 288 -7.05 -14.76 -25.90
C LEU A 288 -7.10 -14.72 -27.43
N THR A 289 -6.12 -14.09 -28.07
CA THR A 289 -6.08 -13.94 -29.54
C THR A 289 -5.99 -15.28 -30.28
N ARG A 290 -5.56 -16.35 -29.58
CA ARG A 290 -5.41 -17.70 -30.14
C ARG A 290 -6.72 -18.46 -30.30
N PHE A 291 -7.82 -17.90 -29.78
CA PHE A 291 -9.13 -18.54 -29.81
C PHE A 291 -10.08 -17.87 -30.81
N ILE A 292 -9.61 -16.92 -31.62
CA ILE A 292 -10.44 -16.24 -32.62
C ILE A 292 -10.49 -17.04 -33.92
N GLN A 293 -11.70 -17.21 -34.44
CA GLN A 293 -12.02 -17.78 -35.73
C GLN A 293 -12.51 -16.66 -36.65
N ASP A 294 -12.09 -16.69 -37.91
CA ASP A 294 -12.49 -15.72 -38.95
C ASP A 294 -12.40 -14.24 -38.52
N PRO A 295 -11.25 -13.80 -37.97
CA PRO A 295 -11.13 -12.48 -37.36
C PRO A 295 -11.41 -11.35 -38.35
N PHE A 296 -11.98 -10.26 -37.86
CA PHE A 296 -12.35 -9.05 -38.61
C PHE A 296 -13.46 -9.23 -39.65
N THR A 297 -14.09 -10.39 -39.71
CA THR A 297 -15.22 -10.67 -40.60
C THR A 297 -16.54 -10.66 -39.84
N GLU A 298 -17.66 -10.67 -40.55
CA GLU A 298 -19.00 -10.81 -39.94
C GLU A 298 -19.20 -12.17 -39.24
N ASN A 299 -18.37 -13.17 -39.56
CA ASN A 299 -18.38 -14.49 -38.94
C ASN A 299 -17.37 -14.62 -37.78
N ALA A 300 -16.71 -13.52 -37.38
CA ALA A 300 -15.71 -13.56 -36.33
C ALA A 300 -16.30 -14.12 -35.03
N ALA A 301 -15.67 -15.18 -34.51
CA ALA A 301 -16.17 -15.91 -33.36
C ALA A 301 -15.06 -16.33 -32.40
N PHE A 302 -15.41 -16.52 -31.13
CA PHE A 302 -14.51 -17.03 -30.10
C PHE A 302 -14.71 -18.53 -29.89
N ASN A 303 -13.63 -19.31 -29.97
CA ASN A 303 -13.64 -20.76 -29.77
C ASN A 303 -13.67 -21.12 -28.29
N TRP A 304 -14.88 -21.17 -27.73
CA TRP A 304 -15.13 -21.47 -26.32
C TRP A 304 -14.62 -22.85 -25.89
N ASP A 305 -14.77 -23.89 -26.72
CA ASP A 305 -14.38 -25.25 -26.37
C ASP A 305 -12.86 -25.38 -26.22
N ALA A 306 -12.10 -24.79 -27.15
CA ALA A 306 -10.65 -24.71 -27.06
C ALA A 306 -10.22 -23.91 -25.82
N TYR A 307 -10.90 -22.81 -25.51
CA TYR A 307 -10.60 -22.00 -24.33
C TYR A 307 -10.81 -22.78 -23.03
N ARG A 308 -11.97 -23.44 -22.86
CA ARG A 308 -12.25 -24.31 -21.69
C ARG A 308 -11.21 -25.41 -21.54
N LYS A 309 -10.84 -26.06 -22.65
CA LYS A 309 -9.79 -27.09 -22.65
C LYS A 309 -8.44 -26.53 -22.19
N THR A 310 -8.04 -25.36 -22.68
CA THR A 310 -6.79 -24.70 -22.26
C THR A 310 -6.82 -24.33 -20.78
N ILE A 311 -7.93 -23.81 -20.26
CA ILE A 311 -8.06 -23.47 -18.83
C ILE A 311 -7.82 -24.70 -17.94
N ARG A 312 -8.44 -25.84 -18.24
CA ARG A 312 -8.27 -27.07 -17.46
C ARG A 312 -6.81 -27.55 -17.46
N ILE A 313 -6.20 -27.63 -18.64
CA ILE A 313 -4.78 -28.02 -18.76
C ILE A 313 -3.88 -27.05 -17.99
N PHE A 314 -4.11 -25.75 -18.15
CA PHE A 314 -3.25 -24.74 -17.54
C PHE A 314 -3.43 -24.67 -16.02
N THR A 315 -4.62 -24.95 -15.51
CA THR A 315 -4.90 -25.02 -14.06
C THR A 315 -4.05 -26.13 -13.42
N ARG A 316 -4.00 -27.31 -14.06
CA ARG A 316 -3.11 -28.40 -13.64
C ARG A 316 -1.64 -28.01 -13.72
N MET A 317 -1.21 -27.31 -14.78
CA MET A 317 0.17 -26.85 -14.89
C MET A 317 0.55 -25.92 -13.73
N LEU A 318 -0.30 -24.96 -13.38
CA LEU A 318 -0.08 -24.08 -12.23
C LEU A 318 -0.06 -24.87 -10.92
N ASP A 319 -0.99 -25.83 -10.71
CA ASP A 319 -0.94 -26.69 -9.51
C ASP A 319 0.36 -27.50 -9.42
N ASN A 320 0.92 -27.94 -10.54
CA ASN A 320 2.20 -28.65 -10.56
C ASN A 320 3.39 -27.74 -10.19
N VAL A 321 3.35 -26.44 -10.57
CA VAL A 321 4.40 -25.49 -10.16
C VAL A 321 4.48 -25.34 -8.65
N VAL A 322 3.36 -25.50 -7.92
CA VAL A 322 3.37 -25.53 -6.45
C VAL A 322 4.28 -26.64 -5.90
N GLU A 323 4.42 -27.77 -6.60
CA GLU A 323 5.23 -28.91 -6.13
C GLU A 323 6.71 -28.78 -6.51
N ILE A 324 7.02 -28.15 -7.64
CA ILE A 324 8.39 -27.94 -8.12
C ILE A 324 8.95 -26.55 -7.80
N ASN A 325 8.28 -25.81 -6.91
CA ASN A 325 8.69 -24.45 -6.58
C ASN A 325 10.11 -24.43 -5.98
N GLY A 326 10.91 -23.44 -6.35
CA GLY A 326 12.26 -23.20 -5.83
C GLY A 326 12.33 -22.13 -4.75
N LEU A 327 11.27 -21.95 -3.96
CA LEU A 327 11.18 -20.83 -3.00
C LEU A 327 12.25 -20.99 -1.91
N PRO A 328 13.04 -19.95 -1.58
CA PRO A 328 14.19 -20.07 -0.69
C PRO A 328 13.80 -20.16 0.79
N LEU A 329 12.70 -19.50 1.20
CA LEU A 329 12.29 -19.42 2.60
C LEU A 329 11.31 -20.52 2.99
N GLU A 330 11.54 -21.17 4.12
CA GLU A 330 10.66 -22.27 4.61
C GLU A 330 9.22 -21.80 4.80
N LYS A 331 9.01 -20.62 5.41
CA LYS A 331 7.66 -20.06 5.58
C LYS A 331 6.93 -19.81 4.26
N GLN A 332 7.64 -19.53 3.17
CA GLN A 332 7.02 -19.40 1.84
C GLN A 332 6.62 -20.77 1.28
N ARG A 333 7.45 -21.80 1.50
CA ARG A 333 7.14 -23.20 1.14
C ARG A 333 5.93 -23.73 1.90
N GLU A 334 5.81 -23.42 3.20
CA GLU A 334 4.64 -23.72 4.01
C GLU A 334 3.38 -23.04 3.48
N GLU A 335 3.46 -21.73 3.20
CA GLU A 335 2.33 -20.94 2.69
C GLU A 335 1.82 -21.43 1.34
N ILE A 336 2.72 -21.63 0.37
CA ILE A 336 2.34 -22.12 -0.97
C ILE A 336 1.76 -23.54 -0.90
N THR A 337 2.32 -24.42 -0.08
CA THR A 337 1.83 -25.81 0.05
C THR A 337 0.48 -25.88 0.77
N SER A 338 0.29 -25.05 1.81
CA SER A 338 -0.94 -25.02 2.60
C SER A 338 -2.14 -24.53 1.81
N LYS A 339 -1.96 -23.45 1.02
CA LYS A 339 -3.07 -22.76 0.35
C LYS A 339 -3.14 -23.00 -1.15
N ARG A 340 -2.02 -23.42 -1.76
CA ARG A 340 -1.85 -23.72 -3.19
C ARG A 340 -2.36 -22.59 -4.10
N ARG A 341 -2.18 -21.34 -3.66
CA ARG A 341 -2.68 -20.15 -4.36
C ARG A 341 -1.97 -20.03 -5.70
N HIS A 342 -2.73 -19.72 -6.73
CA HIS A 342 -2.20 -19.24 -7.99
C HIS A 342 -3.14 -18.18 -8.56
N GLY A 343 -2.68 -17.50 -9.60
CA GLY A 343 -3.44 -16.50 -10.34
C GLY A 343 -3.30 -16.73 -11.83
N MET A 344 -4.26 -17.45 -12.38
CA MET A 344 -4.47 -17.52 -13.81
C MET A 344 -5.22 -16.27 -14.27
N GLY A 345 -4.64 -15.57 -15.22
CA GLY A 345 -5.26 -14.47 -15.95
C GLY A 345 -5.23 -14.72 -17.45
N TYR A 346 -5.33 -13.64 -18.19
CA TYR A 346 -5.21 -13.64 -19.64
C TYR A 346 -4.63 -12.32 -20.13
N LEU A 347 -4.12 -12.36 -21.35
CA LEU A 347 -3.66 -11.20 -22.11
C LEU A 347 -4.36 -11.13 -23.46
N GLY A 348 -4.23 -9.99 -24.13
CA GLY A 348 -4.74 -9.78 -25.47
C GLY A 348 -6.23 -9.49 -25.53
N LEU A 349 -6.84 -8.97 -24.44
CA LEU A 349 -8.27 -8.63 -24.44
C LEU A 349 -8.59 -7.56 -25.49
N GLY A 350 -7.88 -6.43 -25.46
CA GLY A 350 -8.02 -5.36 -26.46
C GLY A 350 -7.86 -5.87 -27.88
N SER A 351 -6.79 -6.61 -28.17
CA SER A 351 -6.57 -7.23 -29.48
C SER A 351 -7.72 -8.17 -29.88
N THR A 352 -8.23 -8.97 -28.94
CA THR A 352 -9.34 -9.90 -29.16
C THR A 352 -10.62 -9.16 -29.52
N LEU A 353 -10.95 -8.08 -28.80
CA LEU A 353 -12.12 -7.26 -29.07
C LEU A 353 -12.05 -6.66 -30.47
N THR A 354 -10.90 -6.11 -30.86
CA THR A 354 -10.68 -5.59 -32.22
C THR A 354 -10.81 -6.69 -33.27
N MET A 355 -10.29 -7.89 -33.03
CA MET A 355 -10.43 -9.05 -33.92
C MET A 355 -11.87 -9.55 -34.04
N LEU A 356 -12.73 -9.29 -33.05
CA LEU A 356 -14.16 -9.56 -33.07
C LEU A 356 -14.99 -8.38 -33.62
N GLY A 357 -14.35 -7.28 -34.05
CA GLY A 357 -15.03 -6.09 -34.56
C GLY A 357 -15.73 -5.24 -33.49
N MET A 358 -15.40 -5.43 -32.21
CA MET A 358 -15.99 -4.70 -31.08
C MET A 358 -15.13 -3.48 -30.71
N GLN A 359 -15.76 -2.40 -30.25
CA GLN A 359 -15.04 -1.24 -29.71
C GLN A 359 -14.74 -1.46 -28.23
N TYR A 360 -13.50 -1.20 -27.81
CA TYR A 360 -13.13 -1.36 -26.41
C TYR A 360 -13.96 -0.45 -25.50
N GLY A 361 -14.69 -1.06 -24.55
CA GLY A 361 -15.51 -0.33 -23.57
C GLY A 361 -16.94 -0.03 -24.03
N ASP A 362 -17.37 -0.52 -25.20
CA ASP A 362 -18.79 -0.58 -25.59
C ASP A 362 -19.55 -1.73 -24.88
N ASP A 363 -20.88 -1.75 -24.97
CA ASP A 363 -21.69 -2.76 -24.27
C ASP A 363 -21.38 -4.20 -24.74
N ALA A 364 -21.07 -4.39 -26.02
CA ALA A 364 -20.75 -5.70 -26.59
C ALA A 364 -19.42 -6.25 -26.03
N SER A 365 -18.38 -5.41 -25.98
CA SER A 365 -17.08 -5.73 -25.41
C SER A 365 -17.11 -5.94 -23.90
N LEU A 366 -17.95 -5.19 -23.17
CA LEU A 366 -18.19 -5.42 -21.75
C LEU A 366 -18.88 -6.77 -21.50
N GLY A 367 -19.88 -7.11 -22.31
CA GLY A 367 -20.53 -8.41 -22.29
C GLY A 367 -19.56 -9.56 -22.57
N PHE A 368 -18.75 -9.44 -23.62
CA PHE A 368 -17.72 -10.42 -23.95
C PHE A 368 -16.67 -10.54 -22.84
N THR A 369 -16.20 -9.41 -22.30
CA THR A 369 -15.23 -9.39 -21.19
C THR A 369 -15.80 -10.13 -19.98
N SER A 370 -17.06 -9.89 -19.60
CA SER A 370 -17.67 -10.60 -18.48
C SER A 370 -17.78 -12.10 -18.74
N GLU A 371 -18.19 -12.52 -19.95
CA GLU A 371 -18.34 -13.93 -20.28
C GLU A 371 -16.99 -14.67 -20.35
N VAL A 372 -15.96 -14.08 -20.97
CA VAL A 372 -14.63 -14.72 -21.03
C VAL A 372 -14.03 -14.90 -19.63
N THR A 373 -14.19 -13.92 -18.74
CA THR A 373 -13.73 -14.06 -17.35
C THR A 373 -14.58 -15.04 -16.54
N LYS A 374 -15.89 -15.09 -16.77
CA LYS A 374 -16.79 -16.07 -16.15
C LYS A 374 -16.39 -17.50 -16.52
N VAL A 375 -16.10 -17.75 -17.79
CA VAL A 375 -15.67 -19.07 -18.27
C VAL A 375 -14.32 -19.45 -17.64
N LEU A 376 -13.36 -18.53 -17.57
CA LEU A 376 -12.09 -18.73 -16.84
C LEU A 376 -12.34 -19.17 -15.40
N ALA A 377 -13.19 -18.44 -14.68
CA ALA A 377 -13.47 -18.69 -13.28
C ALA A 377 -14.16 -20.05 -13.06
N VAL A 378 -15.24 -20.30 -13.79
CA VAL A 378 -16.06 -21.51 -13.64
C VAL A 378 -15.27 -22.76 -13.99
N GLU A 379 -14.59 -22.79 -15.14
CA GLU A 379 -13.79 -23.96 -15.53
C GLU A 379 -12.61 -24.18 -14.57
N GLY A 380 -12.01 -23.11 -14.07
CA GLY A 380 -10.96 -23.18 -13.06
C GLY A 380 -11.43 -23.87 -11.77
N TRP A 381 -12.61 -23.50 -11.25
CA TRP A 381 -13.17 -24.14 -10.06
C TRP A 381 -13.66 -25.57 -10.30
N LYS A 382 -14.14 -25.90 -11.51
CA LYS A 382 -14.43 -27.28 -11.91
C LYS A 382 -13.15 -28.13 -11.87
N GLU A 383 -12.07 -27.65 -12.47
CA GLU A 383 -10.78 -28.34 -12.43
C GLU A 383 -10.22 -28.38 -10.98
N ALA A 384 -10.48 -27.36 -10.16
CA ALA A 384 -10.10 -27.38 -8.74
C ALA A 384 -10.71 -28.56 -7.98
N LEU A 385 -11.97 -28.89 -8.26
CA LEU A 385 -12.68 -30.03 -7.68
C LEU A 385 -12.11 -31.35 -8.19
N GLU A 386 -11.90 -31.48 -9.50
CA GLU A 386 -11.35 -32.71 -10.09
C GLU A 386 -9.93 -32.99 -9.59
N LEU A 387 -9.07 -31.96 -9.52
CA LEU A 387 -7.74 -32.07 -8.94
C LEU A 387 -7.79 -32.36 -7.42
N ALA A 388 -8.82 -31.91 -6.71
CA ALA A 388 -8.99 -32.26 -5.29
C ALA A 388 -9.32 -33.75 -5.12
N LYS A 389 -10.14 -34.32 -6.01
CA LYS A 389 -10.44 -35.76 -6.03
C LYS A 389 -9.20 -36.60 -6.36
N GLU A 390 -8.40 -36.15 -7.32
CA GLU A 390 -7.20 -36.87 -7.76
C GLU A 390 -6.02 -36.72 -6.78
N LYS A 391 -5.66 -35.48 -6.44
CA LYS A 391 -4.40 -35.16 -5.74
C LYS A 391 -4.62 -34.77 -4.28
N GLY A 392 -5.87 -34.63 -3.84
CA GLY A 392 -6.26 -34.18 -2.50
C GLY A 392 -6.55 -32.69 -2.41
N THR A 393 -7.38 -32.32 -1.43
CA THR A 393 -7.78 -30.94 -1.12
C THR A 393 -6.62 -30.12 -0.55
N ALA A 394 -6.59 -28.81 -0.81
CA ALA A 394 -5.61 -27.91 -0.19
C ALA A 394 -5.65 -28.03 1.35
N PRO A 395 -4.50 -28.19 2.05
CA PRO A 395 -4.49 -28.39 3.50
C PRO A 395 -5.23 -27.32 4.30
N ALA A 396 -5.21 -26.06 3.84
CA ALA A 396 -5.95 -24.97 4.47
C ALA A 396 -7.47 -25.18 4.44
N LEU A 397 -8.02 -25.91 3.46
CA LEU A 397 -9.46 -26.16 3.35
C LEU A 397 -9.92 -27.33 4.24
N GLU A 398 -9.03 -28.27 4.58
CA GLU A 398 -9.37 -29.36 5.52
C GLU A 398 -9.25 -28.93 7.00
N LYS A 399 -8.55 -27.82 7.27
CA LYS A 399 -8.38 -27.34 8.64
C LYS A 399 -9.71 -26.88 9.25
N MET A 400 -9.91 -27.19 10.53
CA MET A 400 -11.00 -26.63 11.34
C MET A 400 -10.62 -25.27 11.91
N TYR A 401 -11.47 -24.27 11.70
CA TYR A 401 -11.30 -22.90 12.17
C TYR A 401 -12.32 -22.57 13.25
N GLY A 402 -11.89 -21.87 14.29
CA GLY A 402 -12.79 -21.34 15.31
C GLY A 402 -13.63 -20.19 14.75
N VAL A 403 -14.94 -20.26 14.93
CA VAL A 403 -15.88 -19.21 14.57
C VAL A 403 -15.67 -18.02 15.50
N THR A 404 -15.38 -16.87 14.90
CA THR A 404 -15.15 -15.60 15.61
C THR A 404 -16.32 -14.63 15.42
N GLY A 405 -16.49 -13.68 16.34
CA GLY A 405 -17.49 -12.61 16.16
C GLY A 405 -17.27 -11.81 14.87
N ARG A 406 -16.02 -11.65 14.42
CA ARG A 406 -15.69 -11.00 13.13
C ARG A 406 -16.22 -11.78 11.94
N MET A 407 -16.15 -13.12 11.97
CA MET A 407 -16.71 -13.97 10.91
C MET A 407 -18.22 -13.80 10.85
N LEU A 408 -18.93 -13.94 11.98
CA LEU A 408 -20.38 -13.81 12.04
C LEU A 408 -20.86 -12.41 11.60
N HIS A 409 -20.13 -11.35 11.96
CA HIS A 409 -20.45 -10.00 11.50
C HIS A 409 -20.27 -9.82 9.99
N LYS A 410 -19.19 -10.37 9.42
CA LYS A 410 -18.93 -10.30 7.97
C LYS A 410 -19.85 -11.23 7.16
N ARG A 411 -20.29 -12.33 7.77
CA ARG A 411 -21.08 -13.42 7.18
C ARG A 411 -22.30 -13.71 8.06
N PRO A 412 -23.29 -12.82 8.10
CA PRO A 412 -24.50 -13.01 8.91
C PRO A 412 -25.27 -14.30 8.56
N GLU A 413 -25.12 -14.82 7.34
CA GLU A 413 -25.66 -16.11 6.94
C GLU A 413 -25.17 -17.27 7.83
N MET A 414 -23.95 -17.21 8.39
CA MET A 414 -23.45 -18.22 9.32
C MET A 414 -24.30 -18.28 10.60
N VAL A 415 -24.83 -17.15 11.07
CA VAL A 415 -25.73 -17.11 12.23
C VAL A 415 -27.06 -17.78 11.89
N THR A 416 -27.56 -17.56 10.67
CA THR A 416 -28.80 -18.20 10.19
C THR A 416 -28.64 -19.71 10.08
N ASP A 417 -27.45 -20.16 9.68
CA ASP A 417 -27.06 -21.58 9.63
C ASP A 417 -26.71 -22.17 11.02
N GLY A 418 -26.85 -21.39 12.10
CA GLY A 418 -26.77 -21.87 13.48
C GLY A 418 -25.39 -21.73 14.17
N TYR A 419 -24.38 -21.14 13.51
CA TYR A 419 -23.05 -20.99 14.09
C TYR A 419 -22.99 -19.94 15.21
N LYS A 420 -22.24 -20.27 16.27
CA LYS A 420 -21.97 -19.43 17.44
C LYS A 420 -20.48 -19.22 17.63
N ILE A 421 -20.12 -18.18 18.38
CA ILE A 421 -18.71 -17.90 18.74
C ILE A 421 -18.16 -19.10 19.51
N GLY A 422 -16.99 -19.59 19.09
CA GLY A 422 -16.33 -20.76 19.68
C GLY A 422 -16.61 -22.08 18.97
N ASP A 423 -17.63 -22.13 18.09
CA ASP A 423 -17.86 -23.30 17.22
C ASP A 423 -16.67 -23.51 16.27
N LYS A 424 -16.58 -24.70 15.67
CA LYS A 424 -15.58 -25.01 14.67
C LYS A 424 -16.24 -25.25 13.31
N VAL A 425 -15.60 -24.75 12.26
CA VAL A 425 -16.05 -24.91 10.87
C VAL A 425 -14.87 -25.25 9.97
N ALA A 426 -15.05 -26.18 9.05
CA ALA A 426 -14.01 -26.58 8.11
C ALA A 426 -13.70 -25.46 7.11
N GLY A 427 -12.44 -25.34 6.70
CA GLY A 427 -11.98 -24.35 5.74
C GLY A 427 -12.72 -24.41 4.40
N LYS A 428 -13.04 -25.61 3.91
CA LYS A 428 -13.83 -25.83 2.68
C LYS A 428 -15.25 -25.26 2.78
N VAL A 429 -15.89 -25.36 3.94
CA VAL A 429 -17.21 -24.75 4.17
C VAL A 429 -17.10 -23.23 4.24
N LEU A 430 -16.11 -22.71 4.97
CA LEU A 430 -15.84 -21.27 5.01
C LEU A 430 -15.58 -20.68 3.63
N HIS A 431 -14.80 -21.39 2.82
CA HIS A 431 -14.41 -20.98 1.48
C HIS A 431 -15.59 -21.08 0.51
N ALA A 432 -16.14 -22.28 0.31
CA ALA A 432 -17.14 -22.52 -0.74
C ALA A 432 -18.53 -21.94 -0.40
N LYS A 433 -18.97 -21.99 0.86
CA LYS A 433 -20.32 -21.54 1.26
C LYS A 433 -20.37 -20.06 1.66
N TYR A 434 -19.37 -19.60 2.42
CA TYR A 434 -19.39 -18.28 3.07
C TYR A 434 -18.46 -17.25 2.44
N SER A 435 -17.72 -17.57 1.37
CA SER A 435 -17.05 -16.54 0.59
C SER A 435 -18.07 -15.81 -0.29
N ARG A 436 -18.05 -14.47 -0.27
CA ARG A 436 -18.89 -13.65 -1.19
C ARG A 436 -18.58 -13.97 -2.65
N TYR A 437 -17.33 -14.28 -2.96
CA TYR A 437 -16.94 -14.67 -4.30
C TYR A 437 -17.48 -16.05 -4.70
N MET A 438 -17.39 -17.06 -3.81
CA MET A 438 -17.92 -18.39 -4.13
C MET A 438 -19.45 -18.40 -4.18
N GLN A 439 -20.13 -17.51 -3.44
CA GLN A 439 -21.57 -17.26 -3.60
C GLN A 439 -21.90 -16.71 -5.00
N LYS A 440 -21.04 -15.86 -5.58
CA LYS A 440 -21.21 -15.41 -6.97
C LYS A 440 -21.05 -16.56 -7.97
N ILE A 441 -20.10 -17.47 -7.74
CA ILE A 441 -19.98 -18.70 -8.53
C ILE A 441 -21.23 -19.59 -8.36
N ALA A 442 -21.80 -19.67 -7.15
CA ALA A 442 -23.01 -20.45 -6.86
C ALA A 442 -24.23 -19.98 -7.67
N GLU A 443 -24.32 -18.69 -8.03
CA GLU A 443 -25.39 -18.17 -8.90
C GLU A 443 -25.36 -18.79 -10.30
N ALA A 444 -24.16 -19.17 -10.78
CA ALA A 444 -23.98 -19.79 -12.10
C ALA A 444 -23.89 -21.32 -12.01
N GLU A 445 -23.27 -21.86 -10.95
CA GLU A 445 -22.91 -23.27 -10.81
C GLU A 445 -23.17 -23.76 -9.37
N PRO A 446 -24.44 -23.87 -8.93
CA PRO A 446 -24.79 -24.22 -7.56
C PRO A 446 -24.34 -25.64 -7.17
N GLU A 447 -24.40 -26.58 -8.11
CA GLU A 447 -23.98 -27.98 -7.90
C GLU A 447 -22.47 -28.09 -7.69
N LEU A 448 -21.68 -27.29 -8.41
CA LEU A 448 -20.23 -27.22 -8.21
C LEU A 448 -19.90 -26.74 -6.79
N ILE A 449 -20.59 -25.70 -6.31
CA ILE A 449 -20.38 -25.19 -4.95
C ILE A 449 -20.77 -26.23 -3.90
N ALA A 450 -21.88 -26.95 -4.09
CA ALA A 450 -22.27 -28.04 -3.19
C ALA A 450 -21.17 -29.12 -3.13
N ALA A 451 -20.62 -29.53 -4.27
CA ALA A 451 -19.53 -30.49 -4.32
C ALA A 451 -18.24 -29.96 -3.67
N LEU A 452 -17.91 -28.68 -3.84
CA LEU A 452 -16.75 -28.05 -3.19
C LEU A 452 -16.91 -27.91 -1.67
N ILE A 453 -18.14 -27.76 -1.15
CA ILE A 453 -18.42 -27.78 0.29
C ILE A 453 -18.11 -29.17 0.89
N GLU A 454 -18.47 -30.23 0.18
CA GLU A 454 -18.28 -31.61 0.61
C GLU A 454 -16.81 -32.06 0.46
N GLN A 455 -16.28 -31.98 -0.77
CA GLN A 455 -14.96 -32.48 -1.12
C GLN A 455 -13.83 -31.50 -0.77
N GLY A 456 -14.05 -30.19 -0.96
CA GLY A 456 -13.00 -29.18 -0.98
C GLY A 456 -12.40 -28.97 -2.39
N ALA A 457 -11.48 -28.00 -2.49
CA ALA A 457 -10.79 -27.63 -3.72
C ALA A 457 -9.29 -27.92 -3.64
N ARG A 458 -8.62 -28.12 -4.78
CA ARG A 458 -7.16 -28.30 -4.83
C ARG A 458 -6.41 -27.03 -4.41
N PHE A 459 -7.02 -25.86 -4.54
CA PHE A 459 -6.42 -24.57 -4.23
C PHE A 459 -7.44 -23.62 -3.63
N THR A 460 -6.95 -22.62 -2.89
CA THR A 460 -7.81 -21.62 -2.24
C THR A 460 -8.09 -20.39 -3.10
N HIS A 461 -7.23 -20.13 -4.10
CA HIS A 461 -7.31 -19.00 -5.02
C HIS A 461 -6.87 -19.45 -6.42
N HIS A 462 -7.60 -18.99 -7.43
CA HIS A 462 -7.49 -19.44 -8.81
C HIS A 462 -7.01 -18.32 -9.77
N SER A 463 -7.63 -17.14 -9.69
CA SER A 463 -7.64 -16.17 -10.79
C SER A 463 -7.05 -14.82 -10.39
N SER A 464 -6.23 -14.28 -11.27
CA SER A 464 -5.61 -12.96 -11.11
C SER A 464 -5.15 -12.47 -12.46
N ILE A 465 -5.42 -11.22 -12.79
CA ILE A 465 -4.92 -10.61 -14.03
C ILE A 465 -3.73 -9.73 -13.69
N ALA A 466 -2.53 -10.25 -13.90
CA ALA A 466 -1.27 -9.57 -13.67
C ALA A 466 -0.85 -8.72 -14.90
N PRO A 467 0.11 -7.79 -14.73
CA PRO A 467 0.76 -7.15 -15.85
C PRO A 467 1.43 -8.17 -16.77
N THR A 468 1.18 -8.08 -18.07
CA THR A 468 1.75 -9.02 -19.05
C THR A 468 2.75 -8.36 -20.00
N GLY A 469 3.30 -7.19 -19.67
CA GLY A 469 4.16 -6.38 -20.55
C GLY A 469 5.21 -7.17 -21.33
N THR A 470 6.04 -7.95 -20.62
CA THR A 470 7.11 -8.75 -21.22
C THR A 470 6.56 -9.89 -22.06
N ILE A 471 5.68 -10.73 -21.49
CA ILE A 471 5.15 -11.92 -22.19
C ILE A 471 4.25 -11.55 -23.37
N SER A 472 3.60 -10.39 -23.33
CA SER A 472 2.79 -9.91 -24.45
C SER A 472 3.68 -9.55 -25.63
N LEU A 473 4.75 -8.79 -25.37
CA LEU A 473 5.73 -8.43 -26.39
C LEU A 473 6.46 -9.66 -26.94
N SER A 474 7.01 -10.51 -26.07
CA SER A 474 7.94 -11.57 -26.47
C SER A 474 7.28 -12.89 -26.87
N LEU A 475 6.11 -13.23 -26.30
CA LEU A 475 5.45 -14.53 -26.51
C LEU A 475 4.09 -14.40 -27.21
N ALA A 476 3.47 -13.22 -27.22
CA ALA A 476 2.16 -12.98 -27.83
C ALA A 476 2.22 -12.02 -29.02
N ASN A 477 3.39 -11.83 -29.64
CA ASN A 477 3.60 -10.96 -30.80
C ASN A 477 3.01 -9.56 -30.62
N ASN A 478 3.21 -8.99 -29.42
CA ASN A 478 2.71 -7.68 -29.05
C ASN A 478 1.18 -7.54 -29.14
N ALA A 479 0.45 -8.58 -28.73
CA ALA A 479 -0.96 -8.44 -28.37
C ALA A 479 -1.10 -7.45 -27.19
N SER A 480 -2.31 -6.96 -26.98
CA SER A 480 -2.59 -6.03 -25.88
C SER A 480 -2.29 -6.67 -24.51
N ASN A 481 -1.87 -5.87 -23.54
CA ASN A 481 -1.42 -6.39 -22.24
C ASN A 481 -2.61 -6.68 -21.32
N GLY A 482 -2.68 -7.85 -20.69
CA GLY A 482 -3.73 -8.17 -19.73
C GLY A 482 -5.14 -7.87 -20.28
N ILE A 483 -5.86 -7.00 -19.58
CA ILE A 483 -7.14 -6.43 -20.03
C ILE A 483 -7.02 -5.04 -20.64
N GLU A 484 -5.83 -4.53 -20.93
CA GLU A 484 -5.62 -3.23 -21.54
C GLU A 484 -6.07 -3.18 -23.01
N PRO A 485 -6.53 -2.01 -23.49
CA PRO A 485 -6.55 -1.73 -24.92
C PRO A 485 -5.12 -1.67 -25.45
N SER A 486 -4.96 -1.69 -26.77
CA SER A 486 -3.67 -1.43 -27.37
C SER A 486 -3.24 0.01 -27.09
N PHE A 487 -2.00 0.18 -26.63
CA PHE A 487 -1.44 1.52 -26.35
C PHE A 487 -1.38 2.36 -27.63
N ALA A 488 -0.87 1.75 -28.70
CA ALA A 488 -0.87 2.24 -30.06
C ALA A 488 -0.73 1.04 -31.01
N HIS A 489 -1.25 1.17 -32.24
CA HIS A 489 -1.14 0.10 -33.23
C HIS A 489 0.20 0.11 -33.98
N HIS A 490 0.87 1.27 -34.02
CA HIS A 490 2.25 1.46 -34.48
C HIS A 490 2.92 2.49 -33.58
N TYR A 491 4.07 2.14 -33.03
CA TYR A 491 4.90 3.01 -32.19
C TYR A 491 6.35 2.51 -32.22
N ALA A 492 7.26 3.30 -31.66
CA ALA A 492 8.63 2.88 -31.54
C ALA A 492 8.98 2.47 -30.11
N ARG A 493 9.85 1.47 -30.00
CA ARG A 493 10.43 1.03 -28.73
C ARG A 493 11.93 1.21 -28.77
N ASN A 494 12.46 1.83 -27.73
CA ASN A 494 13.89 1.99 -27.53
C ASN A 494 14.45 0.69 -26.95
N VAL A 495 15.35 0.01 -27.67
CA VAL A 495 15.96 -1.25 -27.26
C VAL A 495 17.47 -1.09 -27.18
N ILE A 496 18.06 -1.51 -26.05
CA ILE A 496 19.52 -1.59 -25.91
C ILE A 496 19.95 -2.94 -26.53
N ARG A 497 20.73 -2.88 -27.61
CA ARG A 497 21.37 -4.08 -28.18
C ARG A 497 22.67 -4.38 -27.44
N GLU A 498 22.94 -5.66 -27.24
CA GLU A 498 24.21 -6.12 -26.69
C GLU A 498 25.39 -5.53 -27.50
N GLY A 499 26.31 -4.83 -26.81
CA GLY A 499 27.45 -4.16 -27.43
C GLY A 499 27.23 -2.72 -27.91
N LYS A 500 26.02 -2.16 -27.86
CA LYS A 500 25.76 -0.73 -28.14
C LYS A 500 25.58 0.07 -26.85
N LYS A 501 26.11 1.31 -26.85
CA LYS A 501 25.96 2.27 -25.73
C LYS A 501 24.66 3.08 -25.81
N SER A 502 23.99 3.09 -26.96
CA SER A 502 22.78 3.85 -27.23
C SER A 502 21.55 2.95 -27.51
N LYS A 503 20.36 3.48 -27.19
CA LYS A 503 19.06 2.84 -27.46
C LYS A 503 18.75 2.93 -28.96
N GLU A 504 18.45 1.80 -29.61
CA GLU A 504 18.00 1.75 -31.00
C GLU A 504 16.48 1.82 -31.07
N LYS A 505 15.95 2.68 -31.95
CA LYS A 505 14.51 2.82 -32.22
C LYS A 505 14.06 1.64 -33.10
N VAL A 506 13.20 0.77 -32.57
CA VAL A 506 12.61 -0.35 -33.31
C VAL A 506 11.11 -0.10 -33.47
N ASP A 507 10.61 -0.18 -34.71
CA ASP A 507 9.18 -0.13 -34.99
C ASP A 507 8.48 -1.36 -34.41
N VAL A 508 7.41 -1.10 -33.68
CA VAL A 508 6.58 -2.11 -33.05
C VAL A 508 5.15 -1.91 -33.51
N PHE A 509 4.54 -2.99 -33.97
CA PHE A 509 3.14 -3.05 -34.38
C PHE A 509 2.35 -3.88 -33.39
N SER A 510 1.09 -3.53 -33.15
CA SER A 510 0.17 -4.38 -32.39
C SER A 510 -0.18 -5.65 -33.16
N PHE A 511 -0.41 -6.75 -32.45
CA PHE A 511 -0.76 -8.04 -33.06
C PHE A 511 -1.96 -7.94 -34.01
N GLU A 512 -3.04 -7.30 -33.59
CA GLU A 512 -4.28 -7.17 -34.35
C GLU A 512 -4.10 -6.35 -35.63
N LEU A 513 -3.21 -5.35 -35.64
CA LEU A 513 -2.86 -4.63 -36.87
C LEU A 513 -2.13 -5.55 -37.86
N LEU A 514 -1.15 -6.32 -37.39
CA LEU A 514 -0.42 -7.25 -38.24
C LEU A 514 -1.36 -8.32 -38.81
N ALA A 515 -2.26 -8.85 -37.99
CA ALA A 515 -3.27 -9.81 -38.41
C ALA A 515 -4.23 -9.21 -39.45
N TYR A 516 -4.73 -7.99 -39.23
CA TYR A 516 -5.62 -7.32 -40.17
C TYR A 516 -4.94 -7.02 -41.51
N ARG A 517 -3.67 -6.61 -41.46
CA ARG A 517 -2.88 -6.38 -42.67
C ARG A 517 -2.72 -7.65 -43.50
N GLU A 518 -2.43 -8.76 -42.85
CA GLU A 518 -2.25 -10.03 -43.55
C GLU A 518 -3.57 -10.58 -44.11
N LEU A 519 -4.64 -10.53 -43.31
CA LEU A 519 -5.89 -11.23 -43.62
C LEU A 519 -6.90 -10.39 -44.42
N ILE A 520 -6.90 -9.07 -44.25
CA ILE A 520 -7.96 -8.18 -44.76
C ILE A 520 -7.40 -7.11 -45.69
N ASN A 521 -6.45 -6.29 -45.22
CA ASN A 521 -5.94 -5.16 -46.00
C ASN A 521 -4.44 -4.92 -45.77
N LYS A 522 -3.61 -5.40 -46.72
CA LYS A 522 -2.13 -5.26 -46.67
C LYS A 522 -1.62 -3.82 -46.62
N LYS A 523 -2.44 -2.84 -47.00
CA LYS A 523 -2.07 -1.42 -46.97
C LYS A 523 -2.50 -0.71 -45.68
N ALA A 524 -3.26 -1.37 -44.81
CA ALA A 524 -3.83 -0.73 -43.63
C ALA A 524 -2.75 -0.15 -42.71
N MET A 525 -2.82 1.16 -42.44
CA MET A 525 -1.85 1.89 -41.62
C MET A 525 -2.55 2.79 -40.61
N PRO A 526 -2.12 2.79 -39.33
CA PRO A 526 -2.64 3.73 -38.34
C PRO A 526 -2.44 5.17 -38.80
N TYR A 527 -3.44 6.02 -38.56
CA TYR A 527 -3.42 7.46 -38.84
C TYR A 527 -3.28 7.86 -40.33
N SER A 528 -3.36 6.92 -41.28
CA SER A 528 -3.33 7.26 -42.70
C SER A 528 -4.62 7.96 -43.14
N GLU A 529 -4.49 9.06 -43.88
CA GLU A 529 -5.62 9.76 -44.51
C GLU A 529 -6.05 9.10 -45.84
N ALA A 530 -5.22 8.21 -46.39
CA ALA A 530 -5.52 7.51 -47.63
C ALA A 530 -6.67 6.50 -47.41
N LYS A 531 -7.73 6.63 -48.20
CA LYS A 531 -8.97 5.86 -48.03
C LYS A 531 -8.77 4.33 -48.07
N ASP A 532 -7.81 3.83 -48.85
CA ASP A 532 -7.50 2.40 -48.94
C ASP A 532 -6.53 1.90 -47.85
N GLU A 533 -6.04 2.77 -46.98
CA GLU A 533 -5.16 2.46 -45.85
C GLU A 533 -5.86 2.62 -44.49
N GLN A 534 -7.07 3.16 -44.47
CA GLN A 534 -7.81 3.43 -43.23
C GLN A 534 -8.17 2.15 -42.47
N LEU A 535 -7.99 2.21 -41.15
CA LEU A 535 -8.43 1.18 -40.23
C LEU A 535 -9.92 1.36 -39.89
N PRO A 536 -10.68 0.26 -39.69
CA PRO A 536 -12.04 0.33 -39.18
C PRO A 536 -12.12 0.99 -37.79
N GLY A 537 -13.26 1.59 -37.46
CA GLY A 537 -13.45 2.33 -36.20
C GLY A 537 -13.34 1.52 -34.91
N TYR A 538 -13.22 0.19 -34.99
CA TYR A 538 -12.95 -0.68 -33.83
C TYR A 538 -11.46 -0.83 -33.50
N PHE A 539 -10.56 -0.24 -34.30
CA PHE A 539 -9.14 -0.06 -33.97
C PHE A 539 -8.95 1.15 -33.05
N ILE A 540 -9.34 0.98 -31.78
CA ILE A 540 -9.27 2.03 -30.77
C ILE A 540 -8.04 1.83 -29.86
N THR A 541 -7.34 2.93 -29.58
CA THR A 541 -6.14 2.96 -28.75
C THR A 541 -6.41 3.57 -27.39
N ALA A 542 -5.51 3.35 -26.43
CA ALA A 542 -5.68 3.74 -25.03
C ALA A 542 -5.99 5.23 -24.79
N ASP A 543 -5.54 6.13 -25.67
CA ASP A 543 -5.80 7.58 -25.62
C ASP A 543 -7.21 7.97 -26.04
N ALA A 544 -7.88 7.15 -26.87
CA ALA A 544 -9.26 7.36 -27.28
C ALA A 544 -10.27 6.75 -26.27
N ILE A 545 -9.80 6.03 -25.25
CA ILE A 545 -10.65 5.42 -24.21
C ILE A 545 -10.82 6.39 -23.05
N THR A 546 -12.08 6.65 -22.67
CA THR A 546 -12.37 7.49 -21.50
C THR A 546 -11.99 6.78 -20.19
N PRO A 547 -11.62 7.51 -19.12
CA PRO A 547 -11.30 6.89 -17.84
C PRO A 547 -12.44 6.02 -17.28
N LYS A 548 -13.69 6.42 -17.55
CA LYS A 548 -14.87 5.63 -17.18
C LYS A 548 -14.93 4.29 -17.92
N GLN A 549 -14.67 4.26 -19.23
CA GLN A 549 -14.61 3.01 -20.00
C GLN A 549 -13.51 2.07 -19.50
N HIS A 550 -12.34 2.61 -19.11
CA HIS A 550 -11.30 1.79 -18.47
C HIS A 550 -11.84 1.10 -17.21
N VAL A 551 -12.54 1.83 -16.34
CA VAL A 551 -13.15 1.29 -15.12
C VAL A 551 -14.25 0.28 -15.43
N ASP A 552 -15.09 0.53 -16.43
CA ASP A 552 -16.18 -0.36 -16.82
C ASP A 552 -15.66 -1.72 -17.32
N VAL A 553 -14.59 -1.74 -18.14
CA VAL A 553 -13.98 -3.00 -18.59
C VAL A 553 -13.35 -3.76 -17.42
N GLN A 554 -12.70 -3.06 -16.49
CA GLN A 554 -12.20 -3.70 -15.28
C GLN A 554 -13.34 -4.29 -14.45
N ALA A 555 -14.46 -3.58 -14.30
CA ALA A 555 -15.62 -4.03 -13.56
C ALA A 555 -16.26 -5.27 -14.19
N ALA A 556 -16.36 -5.32 -15.53
CA ALA A 556 -16.88 -6.47 -16.25
C ALA A 556 -16.09 -7.76 -15.94
N ALA A 557 -14.77 -7.66 -15.85
CA ALA A 557 -13.90 -8.79 -15.49
C ALA A 557 -13.88 -9.07 -13.96
N GLN A 558 -13.83 -8.03 -13.12
CA GLN A 558 -13.54 -8.14 -11.68
C GLN A 558 -14.54 -9.00 -10.91
N VAL A 559 -15.79 -9.05 -11.38
CA VAL A 559 -16.87 -9.89 -10.82
C VAL A 559 -16.45 -11.37 -10.74
N TRP A 560 -15.69 -11.84 -11.73
CA TRP A 560 -15.28 -13.24 -11.87
C TRP A 560 -13.80 -13.47 -11.55
N ILE A 561 -13.10 -12.48 -11.00
CA ILE A 561 -11.72 -12.63 -10.53
C ILE A 561 -11.72 -12.69 -8.99
N ASP A 562 -11.26 -13.79 -8.42
CA ASP A 562 -11.22 -14.01 -6.96
C ASP A 562 -10.12 -13.19 -6.25
N SER A 563 -8.96 -13.00 -6.88
CA SER A 563 -7.90 -12.11 -6.41
C SER A 563 -8.20 -10.67 -6.84
N SER A 564 -7.41 -10.05 -7.70
CA SER A 564 -7.60 -8.69 -8.20
C SER A 564 -7.03 -8.58 -9.63
N ILE A 565 -7.08 -7.37 -10.20
CA ILE A 565 -6.65 -7.07 -11.56
C ILE A 565 -5.68 -5.90 -11.53
N SER A 566 -4.54 -6.05 -12.20
CA SER A 566 -3.67 -4.92 -12.51
C SER A 566 -4.06 -4.34 -13.86
N LYS A 567 -4.85 -3.26 -13.80
CA LYS A 567 -5.23 -2.45 -14.97
C LYS A 567 -4.95 -0.98 -14.69
N THR A 568 -4.44 -0.30 -15.69
CA THR A 568 -4.25 1.14 -15.73
C THR A 568 -5.42 1.82 -16.45
N ALA A 569 -6.00 2.82 -15.80
CA ALA A 569 -6.90 3.79 -16.41
C ALA A 569 -6.08 5.00 -16.87
N ASN A 570 -5.93 5.18 -18.18
CA ASN A 570 -5.25 6.34 -18.74
C ASN A 570 -6.14 7.58 -18.54
N VAL A 571 -5.55 8.66 -18.04
CA VAL A 571 -6.23 9.92 -17.75
C VAL A 571 -5.55 11.03 -18.57
N PRO A 572 -6.32 11.83 -19.33
CA PRO A 572 -5.80 12.98 -20.06
C PRO A 572 -5.03 13.96 -19.17
N THR A 573 -4.02 14.63 -19.73
CA THR A 573 -3.21 15.59 -18.97
C THR A 573 -4.04 16.78 -18.51
N ASP A 574 -5.04 17.22 -19.27
CA ASP A 574 -5.94 18.34 -18.97
C ASP A 574 -7.23 17.92 -18.23
N TYR A 575 -7.30 16.69 -17.71
CA TYR A 575 -8.50 16.16 -17.08
C TYR A 575 -8.88 16.92 -15.79
N PRO A 576 -10.13 17.41 -15.64
CA PRO A 576 -10.55 18.15 -14.46
C PRO A 576 -10.40 17.36 -13.16
N TYR A 577 -9.95 18.02 -12.10
CA TYR A 577 -9.68 17.36 -10.81
C TYR A 577 -10.93 16.71 -10.18
N GLU A 578 -12.09 17.39 -10.23
CA GLU A 578 -13.33 16.84 -9.68
C GLU A 578 -13.76 15.56 -10.41
N ASP A 579 -13.57 15.53 -11.73
CA ASP A 579 -13.85 14.35 -12.53
C ASP A 579 -12.82 13.25 -12.26
N PHE A 580 -11.55 13.59 -12.04
CA PHE A 580 -10.51 12.62 -11.66
C PHE A 580 -10.84 11.92 -10.34
N LYS A 581 -11.23 12.68 -9.31
CA LYS A 581 -11.64 12.14 -8.01
C LYS A 581 -12.81 11.16 -8.14
N SER A 582 -13.76 11.47 -9.03
CA SER A 582 -14.93 10.62 -9.26
C SER A 582 -14.57 9.23 -9.80
N ILE A 583 -13.42 9.05 -10.46
CA ILE A 583 -12.97 7.75 -10.99
C ILE A 583 -12.82 6.73 -9.86
N TYR A 584 -12.18 7.10 -8.75
CA TYR A 584 -11.99 6.19 -7.62
C TYR A 584 -13.29 5.87 -6.90
N GLN A 585 -14.18 6.86 -6.77
CA GLN A 585 -15.51 6.65 -6.19
C GLN A 585 -16.33 5.70 -7.07
N TYR A 586 -16.30 5.92 -8.39
CA TYR A 586 -16.97 5.07 -9.37
C TYR A 586 -16.42 3.64 -9.35
N ALA A 587 -15.10 3.48 -9.28
CA ALA A 587 -14.44 2.18 -9.13
C ALA A 587 -14.89 1.46 -7.85
N TYR A 588 -14.97 2.18 -6.72
CA TYR A 588 -15.48 1.65 -5.46
C TYR A 588 -16.95 1.23 -5.56
N ASP A 589 -17.80 2.06 -6.16
CA ASP A 589 -19.23 1.79 -6.34
C ASP A 589 -19.48 0.58 -7.26
N LYS A 590 -18.58 0.34 -8.22
CA LYS A 590 -18.54 -0.85 -9.07
C LYS A 590 -17.99 -2.10 -8.38
N GLY A 591 -17.54 -1.99 -7.12
CA GLY A 591 -17.00 -3.10 -6.34
C GLY A 591 -15.59 -3.53 -6.77
N LEU A 592 -14.81 -2.63 -7.37
CA LEU A 592 -13.43 -2.91 -7.75
C LEU A 592 -12.55 -3.12 -6.52
N LYS A 593 -11.61 -4.06 -6.62
CA LYS A 593 -10.68 -4.40 -5.54
C LYS A 593 -9.41 -3.55 -5.54
N GLY A 594 -9.14 -2.89 -6.68
CA GLY A 594 -8.07 -1.92 -6.88
C GLY A 594 -8.38 -1.07 -8.11
N CYS A 595 -7.79 0.12 -8.19
CA CYS A 595 -7.92 1.02 -9.33
C CYS A 595 -6.63 1.82 -9.47
N THR A 596 -5.96 1.70 -10.61
CA THR A 596 -4.72 2.42 -10.91
C THR A 596 -5.01 3.43 -12.02
N THR A 597 -4.62 4.67 -11.83
CA THR A 597 -4.73 5.72 -12.85
C THR A 597 -3.35 6.16 -13.29
N PHE A 598 -3.16 6.35 -14.60
CA PHE A 598 -1.94 6.95 -15.15
C PHE A 598 -2.31 8.24 -15.88
N ARG A 599 -1.78 9.37 -15.42
CA ARG A 599 -1.90 10.66 -16.09
C ARG A 599 -0.57 11.03 -16.69
N PHE A 600 -0.54 11.26 -18.00
CA PHE A 600 0.68 11.65 -18.71
C PHE A 600 1.17 13.01 -18.21
N ASN A 601 2.46 13.09 -17.86
CA ASN A 601 3.14 14.33 -17.49
C ASN A 601 4.23 14.65 -18.54
N PRO A 602 4.00 15.63 -19.43
CA PRO A 602 4.94 15.99 -20.49
C PRO A 602 6.29 16.51 -19.97
N GLU A 603 6.33 17.11 -18.79
CA GLU A 603 7.56 17.71 -18.22
C GLU A 603 8.55 16.66 -17.67
N VAL A 604 8.08 15.42 -17.49
CA VAL A 604 8.85 14.33 -16.83
C VAL A 604 8.86 13.06 -17.69
N PHE A 605 8.35 13.11 -18.93
CA PHE A 605 8.18 11.90 -19.72
C PHE A 605 9.53 11.33 -20.22
N GLN A 606 9.95 10.25 -19.57
CA GLN A 606 11.07 9.39 -19.96
C GLN A 606 10.54 7.96 -20.15
N GLY A 607 9.82 7.74 -21.25
CA GLY A 607 9.10 6.49 -21.51
C GLY A 607 9.84 5.46 -22.38
N VAL A 608 9.63 4.17 -22.10
CA VAL A 608 10.10 3.05 -22.97
C VAL A 608 9.31 2.97 -24.28
N LEU A 609 8.06 3.45 -24.27
CA LEU A 609 7.15 3.49 -25.41
C LEU A 609 7.04 4.94 -25.90
N VAL A 610 7.26 5.15 -27.19
CA VAL A 610 7.33 6.50 -27.75
C VAL A 610 6.45 6.59 -28.99
N LYS A 611 5.45 7.47 -28.96
CA LYS A 611 4.68 7.88 -30.15
C LYS A 611 5.39 9.04 -30.84
N GLU A 612 5.29 9.10 -32.17
CA GLU A 612 5.94 10.15 -32.97
C GLU A 612 5.34 11.54 -32.70
N SER A 613 4.02 11.61 -32.54
CA SER A 613 3.29 12.82 -32.15
C SER A 613 3.74 13.40 -30.79
N ASP A 614 4.06 12.53 -29.82
CA ASP A 614 4.44 12.96 -28.47
C ASP A 614 5.86 13.56 -28.48
N LEU A 615 6.75 13.00 -29.31
CA LEU A 615 8.08 13.54 -29.56
C LEU A 615 8.03 14.91 -30.26
N GLU A 616 7.16 15.07 -31.26
CA GLU A 616 7.00 16.33 -31.99
C GLU A 616 6.51 17.47 -31.10
N ASN A 617 5.63 17.16 -30.15
CA ASN A 617 5.04 18.15 -29.27
C ASN A 617 5.92 18.52 -28.07
N THR A 618 6.92 17.69 -27.75
CA THR A 618 7.83 17.93 -26.61
C THR A 618 9.10 18.66 -27.07
N THR A 619 9.49 19.71 -26.34
CA THR A 619 10.71 20.49 -26.62
C THR A 619 11.77 20.17 -25.59
N TYR A 620 12.96 19.80 -26.05
CA TYR A 620 14.12 19.46 -25.21
C TYR A 620 15.16 20.56 -25.29
N GLN A 621 15.83 20.79 -24.17
CA GLN A 621 16.82 21.85 -24.02
C GLN A 621 18.19 21.25 -23.73
N PHE A 622 19.18 21.56 -24.56
CA PHE A 622 20.57 21.17 -24.37
C PHE A 622 21.41 22.41 -24.08
N THR A 623 22.30 22.33 -23.08
CA THR A 623 23.30 23.39 -22.85
C THR A 623 24.61 22.93 -23.46
N LEU A 624 25.11 23.66 -24.45
CA LEU A 624 26.38 23.40 -25.12
C LEU A 624 27.56 23.86 -24.24
N GLU A 625 28.77 23.38 -24.55
CA GLU A 625 29.98 23.71 -23.78
C GLU A 625 30.30 25.21 -23.74
N ASP A 626 29.85 25.97 -24.75
CA ASP A 626 30.00 27.42 -24.85
C ASP A 626 28.92 28.19 -24.08
N GLY A 627 28.03 27.49 -23.37
CA GLY A 627 26.95 28.05 -22.57
C GLY A 627 25.69 28.40 -23.36
N HIS A 628 25.66 28.20 -24.68
CA HIS A 628 24.45 28.39 -25.46
C HIS A 628 23.42 27.28 -25.20
N VAL A 629 22.16 27.69 -25.21
CA VAL A 629 21.02 26.80 -25.06
C VAL A 629 20.46 26.48 -26.44
N LEU A 630 20.39 25.19 -26.75
CA LEU A 630 19.74 24.66 -27.95
C LEU A 630 18.39 24.05 -27.56
N GLU A 631 17.30 24.62 -28.10
CA GLU A 631 15.95 24.08 -27.96
C GLU A 631 15.53 23.38 -29.25
N VAL A 632 15.13 22.11 -29.13
CA VAL A 632 14.85 21.23 -30.27
C VAL A 632 13.64 20.35 -29.97
N LYS A 633 12.90 19.97 -31.01
CA LYS A 633 11.77 19.03 -30.85
C LYS A 633 12.27 17.62 -30.61
N GLY A 634 11.54 16.83 -29.82
CA GLY A 634 11.95 15.48 -29.42
C GLY A 634 12.30 14.54 -30.57
N ASN A 635 11.69 14.71 -31.74
CA ASN A 635 11.94 13.89 -32.94
C ASN A 635 13.11 14.37 -33.81
N GLN A 636 13.63 15.59 -33.58
CA GLN A 636 14.76 16.11 -34.36
C GLN A 636 16.01 15.27 -34.13
N GLN A 637 16.75 15.02 -35.21
CA GLN A 637 17.99 14.26 -35.17
C GLN A 637 19.16 15.18 -34.83
N ILE A 638 19.95 14.78 -33.85
CA ILE A 638 21.14 15.47 -33.35
C ILE A 638 22.32 14.51 -33.44
N GLU A 639 23.42 14.97 -34.02
CA GLU A 639 24.69 14.25 -33.99
C GLU A 639 25.40 14.55 -32.66
N TYR A 640 25.79 13.51 -31.93
CA TYR A 640 26.55 13.63 -30.69
C TYR A 640 27.53 12.46 -30.55
N ASP A 641 28.80 12.75 -30.29
CA ASP A 641 29.89 11.76 -30.17
C ASP A 641 30.00 10.78 -31.37
N GLY A 642 29.74 11.29 -32.59
CA GLY A 642 29.82 10.51 -33.83
C GLY A 642 28.64 9.58 -34.10
N GLU A 643 27.58 9.62 -33.29
CA GLU A 643 26.32 8.91 -33.48
C GLU A 643 25.14 9.88 -33.68
N MET A 644 24.17 9.49 -34.52
CA MET A 644 22.91 10.23 -34.68
C MET A 644 21.88 9.75 -33.66
N HIS A 645 21.26 10.69 -32.95
CA HIS A 645 20.23 10.43 -31.95
C HIS A 645 19.00 11.32 -32.18
N SER A 646 17.81 10.88 -31.79
CA SER A 646 16.72 11.85 -31.59
C SER A 646 17.00 12.71 -30.35
N ALA A 647 16.53 13.95 -30.36
CA ALA A 647 16.68 14.88 -29.23
C ALA A 647 16.20 14.25 -27.91
N ALA A 648 15.05 13.57 -27.90
CA ALA A 648 14.57 12.89 -26.69
C ALA A 648 15.54 11.81 -26.19
N ASN A 649 16.08 10.98 -27.09
CA ASN A 649 16.98 9.89 -26.74
C ASN A 649 18.35 10.40 -26.27
N LEU A 650 18.86 11.47 -26.89
CA LEU A 650 20.13 12.09 -26.48
C LEU A 650 20.00 12.73 -25.10
N PHE A 651 18.90 13.46 -24.85
CA PHE A 651 18.62 14.07 -23.56
C PHE A 651 18.59 13.01 -22.44
N ASP A 652 17.92 11.88 -22.69
CA ASP A 652 17.89 10.75 -21.76
C ASP A 652 19.28 10.14 -21.52
N ALA A 653 20.04 9.88 -22.59
CA ALA A 653 21.35 9.24 -22.48
C ALA A 653 22.36 10.11 -21.71
N LEU A 654 22.28 11.44 -21.86
CA LEU A 654 23.08 12.41 -21.11
C LEU A 654 22.66 12.45 -19.63
N LYS A 655 21.35 12.47 -19.34
CA LYS A 655 20.84 12.46 -17.96
C LYS A 655 21.19 11.16 -17.22
N GLU A 656 21.07 10.02 -17.90
CA GLU A 656 21.39 8.68 -17.35
C GLU A 656 22.92 8.42 -17.26
N GLY A 657 23.75 9.34 -17.77
CA GLY A 657 25.20 9.28 -17.66
C GLY A 657 25.87 8.22 -18.56
N TYR A 658 25.25 7.87 -19.69
CA TYR A 658 25.80 6.91 -20.66
C TYR A 658 26.99 7.48 -21.44
N TYR A 659 27.08 8.81 -21.54
CA TYR A 659 28.22 9.53 -22.10
C TYR A 659 28.96 10.24 -20.96
N GLY A 660 30.28 9.99 -20.83
CA GLY A 660 31.13 10.55 -19.75
C GLY A 660 31.61 9.56 -18.69
N LYS A 661 31.29 8.27 -18.79
CA LYS A 661 31.87 7.19 -17.97
C LYS A 661 32.77 6.25 -18.77
N PHE A 662 33.82 6.75 -19.43
CA PHE A 662 35.02 5.98 -19.77
C PHE A 662 36.21 6.91 -19.92
#